data_AF-A0A8H9WSY6-F1
#
_entry.id   AF-A0A8H9WSY6-F1
#
_cell.length_a   1.000
_cell.length_b   1.000
_cell.length_c   1.000
_cell.angle_alpha   90.00
_cell.angle_beta   90.00
_cell.angle_gamma   90.00
#
_symmetry.space_group_name_H-M   'P 1'
#
loop_
_entity.id
_entity.type
_entity.pdbx_description
1 polymer ?
#
loop_
_entity_poly.entity_id
_entity_poly.type
_entity_poly.pdbx_seq_one_letter_code
_entity_poly.pdbx_strand_id
1 'polypeptide(L)'
;MITALGGAHEVVVRSSWPALNGALGGDSFDGCVVDADHPSCDEARSEIEAIRKRYSGLAIIAYADVTGELDYYNLGELGVDGVLLAEQHDAARIRNLVDQAMGANSAVQVASELEGRFGALGSRAVAWSIEHSTSDASVERFAAAMGRAPPGLVSALHRHGLPSPKTLLLWGRLLRAGAYLGRNRRTVEETAFLLGYSTASLLARAMKKNTGLTASKVATRGGLACVQAALFARPRRPAKRERALRGLSVLLAVSIQAACASAGGVGPGAIDRHAIEQTLDSAPFDQVHFGVLAIDAQTGRTLFSRNAHQKFIPASNQKILVTATALSVLGRDYRYRTEVWATGSTLGSMLDGDLVVLASGDPSLSDRYWDSGEAALHAIADSLRRRGLEHVTGSVFVDVSAWDSATVGPTWEVADLPGRSGATGGAFAIDEGEIQLIVAGGAAVGAPAFVEWSPMGSDDFVISRLKTSPPGSPTRVRPSYLPESRRLVLEGRAQLGTVDTLSFAIRDPVRQATAALGRAIAAAGIVVEDQARVVWVDSVRVGRGCLSGSVRECANAGLIFALESPPLSRLVAGILEPSQNWMTEQLIRTLGAERGEEGSWSEGVDVIRSFLTEQVGVDSLDIAPRDGSGLSAYNLVTPRALVRILQYMRNGTNAAVYRTALAEPGEEDSTLERRLMDLERRLFAKTGTISNVNSLSGYLVREDGTEVIFSILSNGSGLPASRVRAAIDDVVRALAR
;
A
#
# COMPACT_ATOMS: atom_id res chain seq x y z
N MET A 1 -2.71 -4.10 -48.59
CA MET A 1 -2.01 -3.32 -47.55
C MET A 1 -2.37 -3.94 -46.21
N ILE A 2 -1.42 -4.58 -45.52
CA ILE A 2 -1.65 -5.03 -44.14
C ILE A 2 -1.09 -3.94 -43.24
N THR A 3 -1.98 -3.17 -42.62
CA THR A 3 -1.62 -2.13 -41.66
C THR A 3 -1.05 -2.80 -40.40
N ALA A 4 0.06 -2.29 -39.90
CA ALA A 4 0.81 -2.85 -38.77
C ALA A 4 -0.10 -3.19 -37.58
N LEU A 5 0.14 -4.36 -36.96
CA LEU A 5 -0.49 -4.81 -35.72
C LEU A 5 -0.04 -3.93 -34.54
N GLY A 6 -0.59 -2.71 -34.43
CA GLY A 6 -0.62 -1.91 -33.19
C GLY A 6 0.64 -1.89 -32.32
N GLY A 7 1.83 -1.84 -32.91
CA GLY A 7 3.10 -1.60 -32.22
C GLY A 7 3.78 -2.78 -31.50
N ALA A 8 3.23 -4.01 -31.52
CA ALA A 8 3.80 -5.14 -30.74
C ALA A 8 4.48 -6.26 -31.56
N HIS A 9 4.24 -6.35 -32.88
CA HIS A 9 4.86 -7.34 -33.75
C HIS A 9 5.17 -6.76 -35.13
N GLU A 10 6.32 -7.12 -35.70
CA GLU A 10 6.71 -6.79 -37.07
C GLU A 10 6.13 -7.84 -38.03
N VAL A 11 5.34 -7.40 -39.01
CA VAL A 11 4.73 -8.30 -40.00
C VAL A 11 5.62 -8.34 -41.23
N VAL A 12 6.13 -9.54 -41.52
CA VAL A 12 7.00 -9.79 -42.66
C VAL A 12 6.24 -10.63 -43.67
N VAL A 13 5.89 -10.03 -44.81
CA VAL A 13 5.14 -10.73 -45.87
C VAL A 13 6.11 -11.50 -46.77
N ARG A 14 5.75 -12.74 -47.10
CA ARG A 14 6.43 -13.60 -48.07
C ARG A 14 5.41 -14.08 -49.09
N SER A 15 5.77 -13.97 -50.37
CA SER A 15 4.87 -14.27 -51.49
C SER A 15 5.03 -15.67 -52.05
N SER A 16 5.84 -16.55 -51.43
CA SER A 16 6.00 -17.95 -51.84
C SER A 16 6.46 -18.85 -50.68
N TRP A 17 6.14 -20.15 -50.75
CA TRP A 17 6.54 -21.16 -49.76
C TRP A 17 8.07 -21.27 -49.57
N PRO A 18 8.91 -21.28 -50.63
CA PRO A 18 10.36 -21.29 -50.45
C PRO A 18 10.90 -20.05 -49.73
N ALA A 19 10.30 -18.88 -49.98
CA ALA A 19 10.69 -17.63 -49.33
C ALA A 19 10.25 -17.58 -47.85
N LEU A 20 9.08 -18.17 -47.53
CA LEU A 20 8.63 -18.37 -46.16
C LEU A 20 9.54 -19.33 -45.40
N ASN A 21 9.81 -20.52 -45.97
CA ASN A 21 10.69 -21.51 -45.36
C ASN A 21 12.12 -21.00 -45.16
N GLY A 22 12.64 -20.24 -46.14
CA GLY A 22 13.93 -19.58 -46.02
C GLY A 22 13.98 -18.55 -44.89
N ALA A 23 12.92 -17.77 -44.72
CA ALA A 23 12.82 -16.80 -43.63
C ALA A 23 12.72 -17.48 -42.26
N LEU A 24 11.85 -18.49 -42.12
CA LEU A 24 11.69 -19.27 -40.88
C LEU A 24 12.98 -19.97 -40.43
N GLY A 25 13.91 -20.26 -41.37
CA GLY A 25 15.21 -20.84 -41.06
C GLY A 25 16.26 -19.83 -40.55
N GLY A 26 16.04 -18.52 -40.73
CA GLY A 26 17.00 -17.46 -40.41
C GLY A 26 16.62 -16.55 -39.22
N ASP A 27 15.31 -16.34 -38.99
CA ASP A 27 14.79 -15.42 -37.98
C ASP A 27 13.85 -16.11 -36.97
N SER A 28 13.71 -15.54 -35.76
CA SER A 28 12.80 -16.04 -34.72
C SER A 28 11.39 -15.44 -34.89
N PHE A 29 10.46 -16.22 -35.44
CA PHE A 29 9.06 -15.83 -35.58
C PHE A 29 8.19 -16.35 -34.42
N ASP A 30 7.25 -15.52 -33.94
CA ASP A 30 6.26 -15.92 -32.92
C ASP A 30 5.15 -16.80 -33.50
N GLY A 31 4.86 -16.64 -34.78
CA GLY A 31 3.91 -17.43 -35.55
C GLY A 31 3.92 -17.04 -37.02
N CYS A 32 3.36 -17.89 -37.87
CA CYS A 32 3.13 -17.61 -39.27
C CYS A 32 1.64 -17.72 -39.60
N VAL A 33 1.17 -16.84 -40.48
CA VAL A 33 -0.12 -16.97 -41.13
C VAL A 33 0.14 -17.50 -42.54
N VAL A 34 -0.45 -18.64 -42.86
CA VAL A 34 -0.25 -19.33 -44.14
C VAL A 34 -1.55 -19.35 -44.91
N ASP A 35 -1.48 -19.11 -46.21
CA ASP A 35 -2.65 -19.22 -47.09
C ASP A 35 -2.95 -20.70 -47.33
N ALA A 36 -4.05 -21.19 -46.75
CA ALA A 36 -4.47 -22.57 -46.92
C ALA A 36 -5.08 -22.80 -48.31
N ASP A 37 -5.68 -21.78 -48.93
CA ASP A 37 -6.32 -21.89 -50.24
C ASP A 37 -5.36 -21.58 -51.40
N HIS A 38 -4.09 -21.92 -51.20
CA HIS A 38 -3.08 -21.81 -52.25
C HIS A 38 -3.57 -22.52 -53.54
N PRO A 39 -3.34 -21.95 -54.74
CA PRO A 39 -3.83 -22.51 -56.01
C PRO A 39 -3.44 -23.98 -56.26
N SER A 40 -2.42 -24.46 -55.56
CA SER A 40 -2.05 -25.88 -55.43
C SER A 40 -2.29 -26.32 -53.99
N CYS A 41 -3.46 -26.92 -53.71
CA CYS A 41 -3.86 -27.35 -52.37
C CYS A 41 -2.93 -28.44 -51.79
N ASP A 42 -2.45 -29.36 -52.61
CA ASP A 42 -1.53 -30.44 -52.16
C ASP A 42 -0.15 -29.89 -51.77
N GLU A 43 0.30 -28.83 -52.43
CA GLU A 43 1.54 -28.13 -52.07
C GLU A 43 1.37 -27.42 -50.72
N ALA A 44 0.26 -26.72 -50.50
CA ALA A 44 -0.01 -26.08 -49.19
C ALA A 44 -0.08 -27.09 -48.04
N ARG A 45 -0.77 -28.22 -48.22
CA ARG A 45 -0.82 -29.28 -47.21
C ARG A 45 0.57 -29.80 -46.86
N SER A 46 1.34 -30.15 -47.90
CA SER A 46 2.70 -30.68 -47.73
C SER A 46 3.63 -29.68 -47.04
N GLU A 47 3.52 -28.39 -47.39
CA GLU A 47 4.33 -27.33 -46.80
C GLU A 47 3.95 -27.03 -45.35
N ILE A 48 2.65 -27.03 -45.01
CA ILE A 48 2.19 -26.87 -43.62
C ILE A 48 2.69 -28.01 -42.75
N GLU A 49 2.56 -29.26 -43.20
CA GLU A 49 3.09 -30.42 -42.50
C GLU A 49 4.62 -30.35 -42.33
N ALA A 50 5.33 -29.92 -43.38
CA ALA A 50 6.78 -29.75 -43.33
C ALA A 50 7.21 -28.67 -42.33
N ILE A 51 6.51 -27.53 -42.30
CA ILE A 51 6.73 -26.45 -41.33
C ILE A 51 6.47 -26.95 -39.91
N ARG A 52 5.33 -27.61 -39.66
CA ARG A 52 5.00 -28.16 -38.32
C ARG A 52 6.03 -29.17 -37.86
N LYS A 53 6.45 -30.07 -38.75
CA LYS A 53 7.46 -31.11 -38.44
C LYS A 53 8.82 -30.50 -38.13
N ARG A 54 9.18 -29.42 -38.81
CA ARG A 54 10.48 -28.74 -38.66
C ARG A 54 10.50 -27.74 -37.50
N TYR A 55 9.37 -27.11 -37.20
CA TYR A 55 9.22 -26.03 -36.21
C TYR A 55 8.05 -26.32 -35.27
N SER A 56 8.17 -27.37 -34.46
CA SER A 56 7.09 -27.86 -33.59
C SER A 56 6.52 -26.82 -32.61
N GLY A 57 7.31 -25.80 -32.24
CA GLY A 57 6.90 -24.72 -31.33
C GLY A 57 6.42 -23.42 -31.98
N LEU A 58 6.33 -23.36 -33.32
CA LEU A 58 5.82 -22.20 -34.06
C LEU A 58 4.29 -22.22 -34.08
N ALA A 59 3.65 -21.07 -33.84
CA ALA A 59 2.21 -20.95 -34.04
C ALA A 59 1.90 -20.87 -35.54
N ILE A 60 1.11 -21.80 -36.08
CA ILE A 60 0.70 -21.84 -37.48
C ILE A 60 -0.78 -21.51 -37.55
N ILE A 61 -1.12 -20.40 -38.19
CA ILE A 61 -2.50 -19.98 -38.41
C ILE A 61 -2.81 -20.10 -39.89
N ALA A 62 -3.84 -20.87 -40.25
CA ALA A 62 -4.31 -20.94 -41.62
C ALA A 62 -5.23 -19.76 -41.92
N TYR A 63 -4.97 -19.05 -43.00
CA TYR A 63 -5.92 -18.14 -43.63
C TYR A 63 -6.68 -18.93 -44.70
N ALA A 64 -8.01 -18.96 -44.60
CA ALA A 64 -8.86 -19.71 -45.53
C ALA A 64 -10.15 -18.95 -45.87
N ASP A 65 -10.55 -18.94 -47.14
CA ASP A 65 -11.83 -18.49 -47.66
C ASP A 65 -12.89 -19.56 -47.40
N VAL A 66 -14.06 -19.14 -46.89
CA VAL A 66 -15.22 -19.98 -46.53
C VAL A 66 -15.69 -20.87 -47.71
N THR A 67 -15.30 -20.54 -48.94
CA THR A 67 -15.68 -21.24 -50.18
C THR A 67 -14.63 -22.22 -50.73
N GLY A 68 -13.47 -22.37 -50.10
CA GLY A 68 -12.34 -23.18 -50.59
C GLY A 68 -12.58 -24.70 -50.63
N GLU A 69 -11.82 -25.41 -51.49
CA GLU A 69 -11.87 -26.89 -51.63
C GLU A 69 -11.20 -27.64 -50.46
N LEU A 70 -10.45 -26.94 -49.60
CA LEU A 70 -9.77 -27.51 -48.45
C LEU A 70 -10.75 -27.62 -47.27
N ASP A 71 -11.22 -28.84 -47.00
CA ASP A 71 -12.11 -29.15 -45.87
C ASP A 71 -11.49 -28.70 -44.53
N TYR A 72 -12.04 -27.65 -43.92
CA TYR A 72 -11.52 -27.02 -42.68
C TYR A 72 -11.30 -28.01 -41.55
N TYR A 73 -12.06 -29.11 -41.54
CA TYR A 73 -11.95 -30.16 -40.54
C TYR A 73 -10.58 -30.87 -40.57
N ASN A 74 -9.88 -30.87 -41.70
CA ASN A 74 -8.58 -31.54 -41.86
C ASN A 74 -7.37 -30.65 -41.55
N LEU A 75 -7.55 -29.33 -41.34
CA LEU A 75 -6.44 -28.42 -41.02
C LEU A 75 -5.79 -28.73 -39.66
N GLY A 76 -6.57 -29.26 -38.71
CA GLY A 76 -6.04 -29.72 -37.43
C GLY A 76 -5.08 -30.91 -37.57
N GLU A 77 -5.31 -31.80 -38.55
CA GLU A 77 -4.44 -32.97 -38.80
C GLU A 77 -3.08 -32.55 -39.38
N LEU A 78 -3.05 -31.44 -40.14
CA LEU A 78 -1.82 -30.83 -40.67
C LEU A 78 -1.03 -30.07 -39.58
N GLY A 79 -1.59 -29.95 -38.37
CA GLY A 79 -0.97 -29.25 -37.25
C GLY A 79 -1.13 -27.73 -37.29
N VAL A 80 -2.25 -27.22 -37.82
CA VAL A 80 -2.63 -25.80 -37.70
C VAL A 80 -3.20 -25.52 -36.30
N ASP A 81 -2.76 -24.43 -35.67
CA ASP A 81 -3.19 -24.03 -34.31
C ASP A 81 -4.45 -23.14 -34.30
N GLY A 82 -4.80 -22.53 -35.44
CA GLY A 82 -5.98 -21.66 -35.57
C GLY A 82 -6.30 -21.30 -37.01
N VAL A 83 -7.53 -20.86 -37.25
CA VAL A 83 -8.02 -20.50 -38.60
C VAL A 83 -8.53 -19.07 -38.62
N LEU A 84 -8.11 -18.31 -39.62
CA LEU A 84 -8.62 -16.99 -39.98
C LEU A 84 -9.46 -17.12 -41.25
N LEU A 85 -10.69 -16.64 -41.20
CA LEU A 85 -11.58 -16.67 -42.35
C LEU A 85 -11.36 -15.43 -43.24
N ALA A 86 -11.41 -15.59 -44.56
CA ALA A 86 -11.01 -14.56 -45.51
C ALA A 86 -11.74 -13.21 -45.41
N GLU A 87 -12.92 -13.16 -44.78
CA GLU A 87 -13.68 -11.92 -44.54
C GLU A 87 -13.47 -11.31 -43.14
N GLN A 88 -12.62 -11.92 -42.30
CA GLN A 88 -12.37 -11.53 -40.92
C GLN A 88 -11.00 -10.84 -40.79
N HIS A 89 -10.97 -9.52 -40.92
CA HIS A 89 -9.72 -8.73 -40.91
C HIS A 89 -9.38 -8.07 -39.56
N ASP A 90 -9.91 -8.59 -38.43
CA ASP A 90 -9.66 -7.99 -37.11
C ASP A 90 -8.27 -8.37 -36.56
N ALA A 91 -7.39 -7.37 -36.55
CA ALA A 91 -6.06 -7.43 -35.96
C ALA A 91 -6.03 -7.88 -34.49
N ALA A 92 -7.03 -7.52 -33.68
CA ALA A 92 -7.12 -7.95 -32.28
C ALA A 92 -7.44 -9.44 -32.18
N ARG A 93 -8.31 -9.94 -33.06
CA ARG A 93 -8.64 -11.37 -33.16
C ARG A 93 -7.43 -12.20 -33.59
N ILE A 94 -6.66 -11.74 -34.57
CA ILE A 94 -5.41 -12.42 -35.00
C ILE A 94 -4.43 -12.53 -33.83
N ARG A 95 -4.19 -11.43 -33.09
CA ARG A 95 -3.31 -11.44 -31.92
C ARG A 95 -3.78 -12.40 -30.84
N ASN A 96 -5.07 -12.39 -30.53
CA ASN A 96 -5.64 -13.30 -29.54
C ASN A 96 -5.49 -14.77 -29.95
N LEU A 97 -5.65 -15.10 -31.24
CA LEU A 97 -5.46 -16.45 -31.76
C LEU A 97 -3.99 -16.88 -31.67
N VAL A 98 -3.04 -16.02 -32.03
CA VAL A 98 -1.60 -16.29 -31.85
C VAL A 98 -1.26 -16.55 -30.38
N ASP A 99 -1.73 -15.68 -29.47
CA ASP A 99 -1.47 -15.83 -28.03
C ASP A 99 -2.11 -17.09 -27.44
N GLN A 100 -3.29 -17.49 -27.91
CA GLN A 100 -3.95 -18.73 -27.51
C GLN A 100 -3.17 -19.96 -28.00
N ALA A 101 -2.78 -19.98 -29.27
CA ALA A 101 -1.94 -21.04 -29.85
C ALA A 101 -0.61 -21.19 -29.11
N MET A 102 0.06 -20.07 -28.79
CA MET A 102 1.29 -20.07 -28.00
C MET A 102 1.09 -20.64 -26.59
N GLY A 103 -0.06 -20.31 -25.96
CA GLY A 103 -0.43 -20.82 -24.64
C GLY A 103 -0.64 -22.34 -24.66
N ALA A 104 -1.36 -22.85 -25.65
CA ALA A 104 -1.60 -24.29 -25.84
C ALA A 104 -0.30 -25.06 -26.10
N ASN A 105 0.57 -24.56 -26.98
CA ASN A 105 1.86 -25.18 -27.26
C ASN A 105 2.77 -25.23 -26.02
N SER A 106 2.82 -24.15 -25.22
CA SER A 106 3.56 -24.13 -23.96
C SER A 106 2.98 -25.12 -22.93
N ALA A 107 1.65 -25.25 -22.89
CA ALA A 107 0.95 -26.15 -21.99
C ALA A 107 1.23 -27.62 -22.31
N VAL A 108 1.17 -28.01 -23.60
CA VAL A 108 1.49 -29.36 -24.07
C VAL A 108 2.94 -29.70 -23.76
N GLN A 109 3.87 -28.78 -24.05
CA GLN A 109 5.29 -28.97 -23.77
C GLN A 109 5.52 -29.25 -22.27
N VAL A 110 5.07 -28.36 -21.39
CA VAL A 110 5.26 -28.50 -19.93
C VAL A 110 4.54 -29.74 -19.38
N ALA A 111 3.34 -30.06 -19.88
CA ALA A 111 2.58 -31.21 -19.39
C ALA A 111 3.23 -32.54 -19.77
N SER A 112 3.73 -32.67 -21.01
CA SER A 112 4.41 -33.89 -21.46
C SER A 112 5.67 -34.20 -20.64
N GLU A 113 6.44 -33.17 -20.31
CA GLU A 113 7.65 -33.29 -19.48
C GLU A 113 7.33 -33.65 -18.01
N LEU A 114 6.13 -33.33 -17.53
CA LEU A 114 5.70 -33.52 -16.15
C LEU A 114 4.82 -34.76 -15.93
N GLU A 115 4.37 -35.43 -16.98
CA GLU A 115 3.47 -36.59 -16.89
C GLU A 115 4.05 -37.75 -16.08
N GLY A 116 5.31 -38.08 -16.31
CA GLY A 116 6.02 -39.11 -15.53
C GLY A 116 6.18 -38.74 -14.04
N ARG A 117 6.06 -37.47 -13.67
CA ARG A 117 6.30 -36.96 -12.32
C ARG A 117 5.03 -36.72 -11.51
N PHE A 118 3.99 -36.18 -12.14
CA PHE A 118 2.75 -35.77 -11.49
C PHE A 118 1.52 -36.55 -11.98
N GLY A 119 1.69 -37.49 -12.93
CA GLY A 119 0.61 -38.30 -13.51
C GLY A 119 -0.33 -37.49 -14.40
N ALA A 120 -1.26 -38.19 -15.05
CA ALA A 120 -2.19 -37.59 -16.02
C ALA A 120 -3.01 -36.43 -15.43
N LEU A 121 -3.54 -36.56 -14.20
CA LEU A 121 -4.33 -35.50 -13.57
C LEU A 121 -3.48 -34.27 -13.21
N GLY A 122 -2.29 -34.48 -12.63
CA GLY A 122 -1.41 -33.37 -12.26
C GLY A 122 -0.92 -32.59 -13.48
N SER A 123 -0.58 -33.29 -14.56
CA SER A 123 -0.08 -32.68 -15.79
C SER A 123 -1.17 -31.95 -16.55
N ARG A 124 -2.39 -32.53 -16.60
CA ARG A 124 -3.59 -31.82 -17.09
C ARG A 124 -3.88 -30.56 -16.28
N ALA A 125 -3.68 -30.58 -14.97
CA ALA A 125 -3.90 -29.41 -14.12
C ALA A 125 -2.87 -28.30 -14.38
N VAL A 126 -1.61 -28.66 -14.62
CA VAL A 126 -0.56 -27.70 -15.03
C VAL A 126 -0.86 -27.13 -16.41
N ALA A 127 -1.17 -27.97 -17.41
CA ALA A 127 -1.54 -27.54 -18.75
C ALA A 127 -2.68 -26.52 -18.73
N TRP A 128 -3.77 -26.87 -18.03
CA TRP A 128 -4.94 -26.01 -17.92
C TRP A 128 -4.60 -24.64 -17.31
N SER A 129 -3.72 -24.61 -16.28
CA SER A 129 -3.29 -23.35 -15.66
C SER A 129 -2.49 -22.43 -16.59
N ILE A 130 -1.73 -23.00 -17.53
CA ILE A 130 -0.95 -22.26 -18.52
C ILE A 130 -1.86 -21.73 -19.63
N GLU A 131 -2.75 -22.57 -20.17
CA GLU A 131 -3.70 -22.20 -21.23
C GLU A 131 -4.57 -21.01 -20.82
N HIS A 132 -5.03 -21.01 -19.56
CA HIS A 132 -5.97 -20.02 -19.05
C HIS A 132 -5.29 -18.84 -18.34
N SER A 133 -3.96 -18.70 -18.45
CA SER A 133 -3.20 -17.68 -17.71
C SER A 133 -3.53 -16.23 -18.11
N THR A 134 -4.02 -16.02 -19.34
CA THR A 134 -4.38 -14.70 -19.92
C THR A 134 -5.89 -14.41 -19.87
N SER A 135 -6.68 -15.27 -19.22
CA SER A 135 -8.14 -15.10 -19.05
C SER A 135 -8.53 -15.05 -17.56
N ASP A 136 -9.77 -14.66 -17.26
CA ASP A 136 -10.35 -14.65 -15.90
C ASP A 136 -10.57 -16.08 -15.36
N ALA A 137 -9.46 -16.76 -15.06
CA ALA A 137 -9.46 -18.09 -14.49
C ALA A 137 -9.79 -18.04 -12.98
N SER A 138 -10.88 -18.72 -12.58
CA SER A 138 -11.27 -18.89 -11.18
C SER A 138 -10.98 -20.31 -10.68
N VAL A 139 -10.91 -20.50 -9.36
CA VAL A 139 -10.69 -21.83 -8.75
C VAL A 139 -11.87 -22.76 -9.05
N GLU A 140 -13.08 -22.21 -9.18
CA GLU A 140 -14.30 -22.93 -9.51
C GLU A 140 -14.27 -23.46 -10.93
N ARG A 141 -13.87 -22.63 -11.91
CA ARG A 141 -13.67 -23.06 -13.30
C ARG A 141 -12.55 -24.10 -13.42
N PHE A 142 -11.48 -23.92 -12.66
CA PHE A 142 -10.37 -24.88 -12.62
C PHE A 142 -10.83 -26.23 -12.07
N ALA A 143 -11.58 -26.23 -10.96
CA ALA A 143 -12.11 -27.44 -10.36
C ALA A 143 -13.08 -28.15 -11.30
N ALA A 144 -13.99 -27.41 -11.94
CA ALA A 144 -14.92 -27.94 -12.93
C ALA A 144 -14.20 -28.59 -14.12
N ALA A 145 -13.17 -27.94 -14.67
CA ALA A 145 -12.36 -28.48 -15.78
C ALA A 145 -11.61 -29.77 -15.40
N MET A 146 -11.31 -29.94 -14.11
CA MET A 146 -10.72 -31.17 -13.56
C MET A 146 -11.76 -32.20 -13.11
N GLY A 147 -13.06 -31.95 -13.36
CA GLY A 147 -14.17 -32.82 -12.99
C GLY A 147 -14.38 -32.94 -11.47
N ARG A 148 -14.11 -31.86 -10.71
CA ARG A 148 -14.09 -31.86 -9.24
C ARG A 148 -14.73 -30.61 -8.65
N ALA A 149 -15.15 -30.71 -7.39
CA ALA A 149 -15.44 -29.54 -6.55
C ALA A 149 -14.13 -28.90 -6.05
N PRO A 150 -14.10 -27.59 -5.72
CA PRO A 150 -12.88 -26.89 -5.29
C PRO A 150 -12.10 -27.57 -4.15
N PRO A 151 -12.72 -28.05 -3.05
CA PRO A 151 -11.99 -28.78 -1.99
C PRO A 151 -11.41 -30.12 -2.49
N GLY A 152 -12.12 -30.77 -3.41
CA GLY A 152 -11.69 -32.01 -4.05
C GLY A 152 -10.48 -31.81 -4.97
N LEU A 153 -10.40 -30.65 -5.65
CA LEU A 153 -9.24 -30.28 -6.44
C LEU A 153 -8.01 -30.00 -5.57
N VAL A 154 -8.16 -29.25 -4.47
CA VAL A 154 -7.05 -29.01 -3.50
C VAL A 154 -6.44 -30.33 -3.05
N SER A 155 -7.31 -31.27 -2.63
CA SER A 155 -6.89 -32.59 -2.17
C SER A 155 -6.21 -33.42 -3.27
N ALA A 156 -6.69 -33.32 -4.52
CA ALA A 156 -6.09 -34.00 -5.66
C ALA A 156 -4.70 -33.44 -5.99
N LEU A 157 -4.55 -32.12 -6.11
CA LEU A 157 -3.26 -31.49 -6.44
C LEU A 157 -2.19 -31.83 -5.41
N HIS A 158 -2.53 -31.77 -4.11
CA HIS A 158 -1.60 -32.12 -3.04
C HIS A 158 -1.13 -33.59 -3.12
N ARG A 159 -2.03 -34.54 -3.45
CA ARG A 159 -1.65 -35.96 -3.64
C ARG A 159 -0.68 -36.15 -4.81
N HIS A 160 -0.82 -35.34 -5.85
CA HIS A 160 0.10 -35.31 -6.98
C HIS A 160 1.34 -34.43 -6.72
N GLY A 161 1.54 -33.90 -5.50
CA GLY A 161 2.72 -33.11 -5.14
C GLY A 161 2.75 -31.72 -5.79
N LEU A 162 1.59 -31.20 -6.19
CA LEU A 162 1.37 -29.86 -6.74
C LEU A 162 0.77 -28.92 -5.68
N PRO A 163 0.97 -27.60 -5.81
CA PRO A 163 0.48 -26.63 -4.82
C PRO A 163 -1.04 -26.42 -4.94
N SER A 164 -1.60 -25.55 -4.10
CA SER A 164 -3.02 -25.21 -4.12
C SER A 164 -3.49 -24.73 -5.51
N PRO A 165 -4.79 -24.85 -5.86
CA PRO A 165 -5.32 -24.38 -7.15
C PRO A 165 -4.99 -22.91 -7.43
N LYS A 166 -5.07 -22.04 -6.41
CA LYS A 166 -4.73 -20.61 -6.51
C LYS A 166 -3.26 -20.39 -6.82
N THR A 167 -2.38 -21.14 -6.16
CA THR A 167 -0.94 -21.10 -6.41
C THR A 167 -0.59 -21.65 -7.79
N LEU A 168 -1.27 -22.70 -8.22
CA LEU A 168 -1.05 -23.32 -9.53
C LEU A 168 -1.50 -22.41 -10.68
N LEU A 169 -2.60 -21.66 -10.51
CA LEU A 169 -3.00 -20.58 -11.43
C LEU A 169 -1.93 -19.49 -11.55
N LEU A 170 -1.34 -19.08 -10.41
CA LEU A 170 -0.22 -18.15 -10.40
C LEU A 170 1.00 -18.73 -11.13
N TRP A 171 1.31 -20.01 -10.90
CA TRP A 171 2.41 -20.70 -11.58
C TRP A 171 2.18 -20.79 -13.09
N GLY A 172 0.95 -21.03 -13.54
CA GLY A 172 0.59 -20.97 -14.95
C GLY A 172 0.90 -19.61 -15.59
N ARG A 173 0.59 -18.50 -14.90
CA ARG A 173 0.98 -17.15 -15.33
C ARG A 173 2.49 -16.95 -15.38
N LEU A 174 3.23 -17.47 -14.41
CA LEU A 174 4.70 -17.35 -14.39
C LEU A 174 5.36 -18.19 -15.49
N LEU A 175 4.86 -19.38 -15.78
CA LEU A 175 5.32 -20.22 -16.90
C LEU A 175 5.07 -19.49 -18.23
N ARG A 176 3.88 -18.89 -18.42
CA ARG A 176 3.56 -18.04 -19.57
C ARG A 176 4.50 -16.82 -19.66
N ALA A 177 4.82 -16.19 -18.52
CA ALA A 177 5.82 -15.11 -18.47
C ALA A 177 7.21 -15.58 -18.90
N GLY A 178 7.62 -16.78 -18.50
CA GLY A 178 8.88 -17.40 -18.94
C GLY A 178 8.92 -17.63 -20.45
N ALA A 179 7.81 -18.06 -21.04
CA ALA A 179 7.68 -18.23 -22.49
C ALA A 179 7.78 -16.88 -23.23
N TYR A 180 7.15 -15.82 -22.70
CA TYR A 180 7.20 -14.48 -23.28
C TYR A 180 8.58 -13.84 -23.17
N LEU A 181 9.22 -13.91 -22.00
CA LEU A 181 10.54 -13.31 -21.77
C LEU A 181 11.67 -14.09 -22.46
N GLY A 182 11.51 -15.40 -22.63
CA GLY A 182 12.51 -16.26 -23.26
C GLY A 182 12.63 -16.12 -24.77
N ARG A 183 11.64 -15.49 -25.42
CA ARG A 183 11.66 -15.23 -26.86
C ARG A 183 12.13 -13.78 -27.05
N ASN A 184 13.24 -13.60 -27.76
CA ASN A 184 13.87 -12.31 -27.99
C ASN A 184 12.83 -11.30 -28.53
N ARG A 185 12.52 -10.25 -27.73
CA ARG A 185 11.89 -8.95 -28.08
C ARG A 185 10.80 -8.45 -27.11
N ARG A 186 10.38 -9.20 -26.08
CA ARG A 186 9.38 -8.69 -25.11
C ARG A 186 9.99 -8.12 -23.84
N THR A 187 9.53 -6.94 -23.45
CA THR A 187 9.87 -6.29 -22.19
C THR A 187 9.11 -6.90 -21.00
N VAL A 188 9.56 -6.59 -19.78
CA VAL A 188 8.89 -7.06 -18.56
C VAL A 188 7.52 -6.39 -18.41
N GLU A 189 7.42 -5.14 -18.84
CA GLU A 189 6.25 -4.29 -18.87
C GLU A 189 5.16 -4.87 -19.78
N GLU A 190 5.52 -5.22 -21.02
CA GLU A 190 4.60 -5.85 -21.97
C GLU A 190 4.15 -7.22 -21.48
N THR A 191 5.08 -8.00 -20.93
CA THR A 191 4.76 -9.33 -20.37
C THR A 191 3.77 -9.22 -19.20
N ALA A 192 3.93 -8.23 -18.34
CA ALA A 192 3.04 -7.98 -17.21
C ALA A 192 1.63 -7.61 -17.68
N PHE A 193 1.53 -6.71 -18.66
CA PHE A 193 0.27 -6.29 -19.25
C PHE A 193 -0.52 -7.47 -19.85
N LEU A 194 0.14 -8.31 -20.67
CA LEU A 194 -0.50 -9.47 -21.33
C LEU A 194 -1.02 -10.52 -20.35
N LEU A 195 -0.40 -10.62 -19.17
CA LEU A 195 -0.77 -11.59 -18.13
C LEU A 195 -1.75 -11.03 -17.10
N GLY A 196 -2.24 -9.81 -17.30
CA GLY A 196 -3.21 -9.15 -16.42
C GLY A 196 -2.61 -8.69 -15.08
N TYR A 197 -1.31 -8.40 -15.04
CA TYR A 197 -0.71 -7.69 -13.90
C TYR A 197 -0.86 -6.17 -14.11
N SER A 198 -1.17 -5.44 -13.04
CA SER A 198 -1.33 -3.98 -13.12
C SER A 198 -0.01 -3.23 -13.30
N THR A 199 1.14 -3.85 -12.97
CA THR A 199 2.49 -3.28 -13.18
C THR A 199 3.55 -4.36 -13.46
N ALA A 200 4.64 -3.95 -14.12
CA ALA A 200 5.83 -4.78 -14.33
C ALA A 200 6.46 -5.26 -13.01
N SER A 201 6.44 -4.40 -11.98
CA SER A 201 6.97 -4.69 -10.64
C SER A 201 6.23 -5.81 -9.94
N LEU A 202 4.90 -5.92 -10.11
CA LEU A 202 4.12 -7.02 -9.54
C LEU A 202 4.44 -8.36 -10.21
N LEU A 203 4.64 -8.38 -11.53
CA LEU A 203 5.11 -9.57 -12.24
C LEU A 203 6.53 -9.93 -11.76
N ALA A 204 7.44 -8.96 -11.66
CA ALA A 204 8.80 -9.16 -11.21
C ALA A 204 8.87 -9.71 -9.77
N ARG A 205 8.06 -9.19 -8.85
CA ARG A 205 7.92 -9.66 -7.47
C ARG A 205 7.33 -11.08 -7.41
N ALA A 206 6.27 -11.36 -8.18
CA ALA A 206 5.68 -12.69 -8.26
C ALA A 206 6.68 -13.72 -8.80
N MET A 207 7.44 -13.37 -9.84
CA MET A 207 8.52 -14.18 -10.41
C MET A 207 9.60 -14.43 -9.37
N LYS A 208 10.13 -13.37 -8.74
CA LYS A 208 11.20 -13.46 -7.75
C LYS A 208 10.80 -14.32 -6.56
N LYS A 209 9.57 -14.16 -6.05
CA LYS A 209 9.04 -14.90 -4.90
C LYS A 209 8.86 -16.39 -5.17
N ASN A 210 8.38 -16.75 -6.37
CA ASN A 210 8.02 -18.15 -6.67
C ASN A 210 9.14 -18.94 -7.36
N THR A 211 10.04 -18.28 -8.09
CA THR A 211 11.11 -18.94 -8.85
C THR A 211 12.51 -18.56 -8.37
N GLY A 212 12.65 -17.48 -7.60
CA GLY A 212 13.95 -16.90 -7.23
C GLY A 212 14.63 -16.12 -8.37
N LEU A 213 14.04 -16.12 -9.57
CA LEU A 213 14.59 -15.53 -10.80
C LEU A 213 14.04 -14.12 -11.01
N THR A 214 14.86 -13.23 -11.57
CA THR A 214 14.42 -11.93 -12.09
C THR A 214 13.99 -12.08 -13.54
N ALA A 215 13.12 -11.21 -14.04
CA ALA A 215 12.68 -11.26 -15.43
C ALA A 215 13.84 -11.17 -16.44
N SER A 216 14.84 -10.33 -16.15
CA SER A 216 16.10 -10.26 -16.93
C SER A 216 16.89 -11.59 -16.91
N LYS A 217 16.95 -12.28 -15.78
CA LYS A 217 17.58 -13.62 -15.70
C LYS A 217 16.79 -14.67 -16.46
N VAL A 218 15.46 -14.60 -16.45
CA VAL A 218 14.61 -15.50 -17.23
C VAL A 218 14.81 -15.30 -18.73
N ALA A 219 14.86 -14.04 -19.18
CA ALA A 219 15.10 -13.70 -20.58
C ALA A 219 16.47 -14.19 -21.09
N THR A 220 17.49 -14.19 -20.23
CA THR A 220 18.87 -14.55 -20.60
C THR A 220 19.25 -16.02 -20.31
N ARG A 221 18.42 -16.79 -19.60
CA ARG A 221 18.74 -18.17 -19.16
C ARG A 221 17.73 -19.23 -19.61
N GLY A 222 17.18 -19.11 -20.82
CA GLY A 222 16.36 -20.16 -21.42
C GLY A 222 14.86 -20.09 -21.10
N GLY A 223 14.36 -18.94 -20.65
CA GLY A 223 12.93 -18.63 -20.64
C GLY A 223 12.05 -19.60 -19.86
N LEU A 224 11.06 -20.18 -20.55
CA LEU A 224 10.11 -21.14 -20.01
C LEU A 224 10.79 -22.30 -19.27
N ALA A 225 11.86 -22.88 -19.84
CA ALA A 225 12.55 -24.01 -19.24
C ALA A 225 13.18 -23.66 -17.87
N CYS A 226 13.68 -22.44 -17.72
CA CYS A 226 14.26 -21.97 -16.46
C CYS A 226 13.19 -21.76 -15.39
N VAL A 227 12.06 -21.16 -15.77
CA VAL A 227 10.92 -20.96 -14.88
C VAL A 227 10.33 -22.30 -14.44
N GLN A 228 10.16 -23.24 -15.37
CA GLN A 228 9.69 -24.59 -15.08
C GLN A 228 10.65 -25.31 -14.12
N ALA A 229 11.95 -25.28 -14.39
CA ALA A 229 12.93 -25.88 -13.51
C ALA A 229 12.88 -25.28 -12.09
N ALA A 230 12.72 -23.96 -11.97
CA ALA A 230 12.65 -23.28 -10.68
C ALA A 230 11.37 -23.60 -9.90
N LEU A 231 10.20 -23.60 -10.56
CA LEU A 231 8.92 -23.91 -9.92
C LEU A 231 8.83 -25.38 -9.47
N PHE A 232 9.44 -26.28 -10.24
CA PHE A 232 9.36 -27.71 -9.99
C PHE A 232 10.66 -28.32 -9.43
N ALA A 233 11.69 -27.55 -9.06
CA ALA A 233 12.86 -28.09 -8.36
C ALA A 233 12.49 -28.61 -6.95
N ARG A 234 13.12 -29.71 -6.50
CA ARG A 234 12.91 -30.29 -5.15
C ARG A 234 14.18 -30.21 -4.29
N PRO A 235 14.00 -30.10 -2.97
CA PRO A 235 14.42 -31.16 -2.07
C PRO A 235 13.21 -31.91 -1.50
N ARG A 236 13.28 -33.24 -1.48
CA ARG A 236 12.47 -34.07 -0.57
C ARG A 236 12.76 -33.61 0.87
N ARG A 237 11.78 -33.08 1.59
CA ARG A 237 11.77 -33.18 3.06
C ARG A 237 10.95 -34.41 3.46
N PRO A 238 11.43 -35.20 4.43
CA PRO A 238 10.80 -36.46 4.79
C PRO A 238 9.42 -36.22 5.40
N ALA A 239 8.48 -37.10 5.07
CA ALA A 239 7.20 -37.19 5.73
C ALA A 239 7.44 -37.45 7.23
N LYS A 240 6.96 -36.55 8.11
CA LYS A 240 6.80 -36.88 9.53
C LYS A 240 5.70 -37.92 9.65
N ARG A 241 6.11 -39.19 9.76
CA ARG A 241 5.29 -40.32 10.17
C ARG A 241 5.24 -40.37 11.71
N GLU A 242 4.03 -40.43 12.23
CA GLU A 242 3.56 -41.27 13.34
C GLU A 242 4.44 -41.45 14.59
N ARG A 243 3.98 -40.83 15.70
CA ARG A 243 3.83 -41.36 17.09
C ARG A 243 3.51 -40.12 17.96
N ALA A 244 2.41 -39.99 18.70
CA ALA A 244 1.62 -41.01 19.36
C ALA A 244 0.11 -40.66 19.36
N LEU A 245 -0.68 -41.57 18.78
CA LEU A 245 -2.00 -41.90 19.28
C LEU A 245 -1.81 -43.07 20.24
N ARG A 246 -1.95 -42.81 21.54
CA ARG A 246 -2.40 -43.81 22.51
C ARG A 246 -3.40 -43.11 23.43
N GLY A 247 -4.65 -43.58 23.35
CA GLY A 247 -5.72 -43.19 24.27
C GLY A 247 -6.70 -42.18 23.70
N LEU A 248 -7.59 -42.61 22.79
CA LEU A 248 -9.01 -42.75 23.13
C LEU A 248 -9.75 -43.28 21.90
N SER A 249 -10.14 -44.55 21.97
CA SER A 249 -11.23 -45.09 21.19
C SER A 249 -12.50 -45.02 22.05
N VAL A 250 -13.65 -44.89 21.38
CA VAL A 250 -15.00 -45.23 21.87
C VAL A 250 -15.72 -44.14 22.70
N LEU A 251 -16.55 -43.30 22.06
CA LEU A 251 -18.01 -43.50 21.99
C LEU A 251 -18.73 -42.37 21.22
N LEU A 252 -19.62 -42.80 20.34
CA LEU A 252 -20.59 -42.01 19.60
C LEU A 252 -21.89 -41.92 20.42
N ALA A 253 -22.62 -40.80 20.25
CA ALA A 253 -24.10 -40.70 20.24
C ALA A 253 -24.89 -40.45 21.54
N VAL A 254 -25.68 -39.36 21.49
CA VAL A 254 -27.02 -39.09 22.10
C VAL A 254 -27.00 -38.77 23.61
N SER A 255 -27.49 -37.61 24.09
CA SER A 255 -28.92 -37.26 24.18
C SER A 255 -29.17 -35.75 24.39
N ILE A 256 -30.32 -35.29 23.88
CA ILE A 256 -30.98 -34.01 24.13
C ILE A 256 -31.76 -34.08 25.45
N GLN A 257 -31.70 -33.02 26.28
CA GLN A 257 -32.82 -32.30 26.94
C GLN A 257 -32.49 -31.75 28.34
N ALA A 258 -32.54 -30.42 28.41
CA ALA A 258 -33.22 -29.55 29.38
C ALA A 258 -33.39 -29.99 30.84
N ALA A 259 -32.86 -29.16 31.75
CA ALA A 259 -33.49 -28.62 32.97
C ALA A 259 -32.40 -27.84 33.74
N CYS A 260 -32.60 -26.74 34.45
CA CYS A 260 -33.70 -25.83 34.69
C CYS A 260 -33.05 -24.56 35.26
N ALA A 261 -33.79 -23.46 35.16
CA ALA A 261 -33.60 -22.20 35.84
C ALA A 261 -32.70 -22.20 37.10
N SER A 262 -31.69 -21.33 37.08
CA SER A 262 -31.35 -20.51 38.25
C SER A 262 -31.53 -19.05 37.85
N ALA A 263 -32.69 -18.52 38.20
CA ALA A 263 -32.88 -17.10 38.41
C ALA A 263 -32.15 -16.70 39.69
N GLY A 264 -31.63 -15.47 39.72
CA GLY A 264 -31.30 -14.77 40.96
C GLY A 264 -29.85 -14.87 41.42
N GLY A 265 -29.01 -14.02 40.84
CA GLY A 265 -27.66 -13.75 41.33
C GLY A 265 -27.04 -12.60 40.56
N VAL A 266 -27.58 -11.38 40.71
CA VAL A 266 -26.87 -10.16 40.30
C VAL A 266 -25.67 -10.07 41.24
N GLY A 267 -24.51 -10.52 40.76
CA GLY A 267 -23.26 -10.26 41.44
C GLY A 267 -23.04 -8.74 41.54
N PRO A 268 -22.28 -8.26 42.55
CA PRO A 268 -21.87 -6.87 42.60
C PRO A 268 -21.12 -6.53 41.30
N GLY A 269 -21.52 -5.47 40.61
CA GLY A 269 -20.82 -4.98 39.41
C GLY A 269 -21.38 -5.38 38.04
N ALA A 270 -22.66 -5.74 37.89
CA ALA A 270 -23.25 -5.95 36.55
C ALA A 270 -23.42 -4.63 35.78
N ILE A 271 -22.93 -4.56 34.53
CA ILE A 271 -23.15 -3.41 33.64
C ILE A 271 -24.65 -3.26 33.35
N ASP A 272 -25.17 -2.02 33.39
CA ASP A 272 -26.54 -1.71 33.00
C ASP A 272 -26.71 -1.81 31.48
N ARG A 273 -26.92 -3.04 31.00
CA ARG A 273 -27.13 -3.34 29.58
C ARG A 273 -28.37 -2.62 29.03
N HIS A 274 -29.40 -2.46 29.85
CA HIS A 274 -30.65 -1.85 29.42
C HIS A 274 -30.45 -0.36 29.13
N ALA A 275 -29.71 0.37 29.98
CA ALA A 275 -29.37 1.77 29.73
C ALA A 275 -28.55 1.95 28.43
N ILE A 276 -27.60 1.05 28.16
CA ILE A 276 -26.81 1.08 26.91
C ILE A 276 -27.71 0.84 25.70
N GLU A 277 -28.52 -0.23 25.71
CA GLU A 277 -29.43 -0.54 24.61
C GLU A 277 -30.45 0.58 24.38
N GLN A 278 -31.05 1.11 25.45
CA GLN A 278 -31.98 2.24 25.37
C GLN A 278 -31.34 3.47 24.73
N THR A 279 -30.09 3.79 25.06
CA THR A 279 -29.35 4.90 24.44
C THR A 279 -29.20 4.68 22.94
N LEU A 280 -28.79 3.46 22.54
CA LEU A 280 -28.47 3.12 21.15
C LEU A 280 -29.70 2.86 20.27
N ASP A 281 -30.83 2.47 20.85
CA ASP A 281 -32.07 2.11 20.12
C ASP A 281 -33.15 3.20 20.19
N SER A 282 -32.91 4.30 20.91
CA SER A 282 -33.83 5.44 20.95
C SER A 282 -33.69 6.32 19.71
N ALA A 283 -34.80 6.82 19.18
CA ALA A 283 -34.76 7.78 18.08
C ALA A 283 -33.97 9.04 18.48
N PRO A 284 -33.05 9.56 17.63
CA PRO A 284 -32.80 9.16 16.23
C PRO A 284 -31.63 8.16 16.04
N PHE A 285 -31.13 7.55 17.12
CA PHE A 285 -29.99 6.63 17.08
C PHE A 285 -30.35 5.23 16.59
N ASP A 286 -31.65 4.90 16.57
CA ASP A 286 -32.24 3.68 16.01
C ASP A 286 -31.88 3.42 14.53
N GLN A 287 -31.51 4.46 13.79
CA GLN A 287 -31.08 4.37 12.39
C GLN A 287 -29.55 4.32 12.22
N VAL A 288 -28.78 4.47 13.30
CA VAL A 288 -27.32 4.54 13.26
C VAL A 288 -26.72 3.15 13.43
N HIS A 289 -25.75 2.79 12.58
CA HIS A 289 -25.07 1.51 12.72
C HIS A 289 -24.04 1.59 13.85
N PHE A 290 -24.32 0.93 14.98
CA PHE A 290 -23.41 0.84 16.13
C PHE A 290 -22.77 -0.54 16.27
N GLY A 291 -21.48 -0.54 16.59
CA GLY A 291 -20.69 -1.69 17.01
C GLY A 291 -20.05 -1.43 18.37
N VAL A 292 -20.33 -2.28 19.34
CA VAL A 292 -19.81 -2.15 20.71
C VAL A 292 -19.26 -3.49 21.18
N LEU A 293 -18.07 -3.46 21.78
CA LEU A 293 -17.57 -4.55 22.59
C LEU A 293 -16.93 -3.97 23.84
N ALA A 294 -17.28 -4.51 25.01
CA ALA A 294 -16.64 -4.21 26.29
C ALA A 294 -16.33 -5.53 27.01
N ILE A 295 -15.09 -5.68 27.48
CA ILE A 295 -14.63 -6.86 28.21
C ILE A 295 -13.99 -6.46 29.54
N ASP A 296 -14.08 -7.36 30.52
CA ASP A 296 -13.24 -7.32 31.71
C ASP A 296 -11.78 -7.51 31.30
N ALA A 297 -10.91 -6.55 31.63
CA ALA A 297 -9.53 -6.56 31.20
C ALA A 297 -8.71 -7.70 31.83
N GLN A 298 -9.09 -8.14 33.03
CA GLN A 298 -8.37 -9.17 33.78
C GLN A 298 -8.81 -10.57 33.34
N THR A 299 -10.11 -10.82 33.24
CA THR A 299 -10.64 -12.16 32.94
C THR A 299 -10.90 -12.38 31.45
N GLY A 300 -10.95 -11.33 30.65
CA GLY A 300 -11.35 -11.38 29.24
C GLY A 300 -12.85 -11.66 29.03
N ARG A 301 -13.65 -11.64 30.10
CA ARG A 301 -15.10 -11.92 30.03
C ARG A 301 -15.82 -10.77 29.34
N THR A 302 -16.66 -11.09 28.36
CA THR A 302 -17.52 -10.09 27.70
C THR A 302 -18.53 -9.52 28.67
N LEU A 303 -18.48 -8.21 28.87
CA LEU A 303 -19.41 -7.46 29.71
C LEU A 303 -20.58 -6.92 28.89
N PHE A 304 -20.32 -6.45 27.66
CA PHE A 304 -21.32 -6.02 26.68
C PHE A 304 -20.84 -6.29 25.26
N SER A 305 -21.75 -6.63 24.34
CA SER A 305 -21.42 -6.87 22.94
C SER A 305 -22.63 -6.59 22.05
N ARG A 306 -22.45 -5.75 21.02
CA ARG A 306 -23.39 -5.48 19.94
C ARG A 306 -22.61 -5.37 18.64
N ASN A 307 -22.96 -6.17 17.63
CA ASN A 307 -22.31 -6.14 16.31
C ASN A 307 -20.77 -6.21 16.36
N ALA A 308 -20.19 -6.87 17.36
CA ALA A 308 -18.75 -6.86 17.61
C ALA A 308 -17.90 -7.49 16.49
N HIS A 309 -18.52 -8.28 15.61
CA HIS A 309 -17.91 -8.93 14.44
C HIS A 309 -18.19 -8.18 13.12
N GLN A 310 -19.03 -7.14 13.14
CA GLN A 310 -19.34 -6.35 11.95
C GLN A 310 -18.24 -5.30 11.70
N LYS A 311 -18.06 -4.94 10.44
CA LYS A 311 -17.02 -4.01 9.99
C LYS A 311 -17.54 -2.58 9.99
N PHE A 312 -16.70 -1.68 10.48
CA PHE A 312 -16.97 -0.26 10.56
C PHE A 312 -15.80 0.51 9.95
N ILE A 313 -16.07 1.73 9.49
CA ILE A 313 -15.01 2.68 9.19
C ILE A 313 -14.55 3.23 10.54
N PRO A 314 -13.27 3.05 10.94
CA PRO A 314 -12.86 3.40 12.29
C PRO A 314 -12.71 4.89 12.57
N ALA A 315 -12.60 5.72 11.53
CA ALA A 315 -11.96 7.02 11.63
C ALA A 315 -10.58 6.89 12.35
N SER A 316 -10.21 7.84 13.19
CA SER A 316 -8.90 7.85 13.89
C SER A 316 -8.64 6.70 14.86
N ASN A 317 -9.58 5.78 15.10
CA ASN A 317 -9.25 4.52 15.78
C ASN A 317 -8.35 3.61 14.94
N GLN A 318 -8.19 3.89 13.64
CA GLN A 318 -7.17 3.32 12.78
C GLN A 318 -5.75 3.49 13.36
N LYS A 319 -5.50 4.62 14.04
CA LYS A 319 -4.20 4.91 14.68
C LYS A 319 -3.83 3.88 15.75
N ILE A 320 -4.81 3.19 16.34
CA ILE A 320 -4.56 2.09 17.29
C ILE A 320 -3.81 0.94 16.59
N LEU A 321 -4.16 0.62 15.34
CA LEU A 321 -3.51 -0.46 14.58
C LEU A 321 -2.05 -0.08 14.28
N VAL A 322 -1.84 1.15 13.80
CA VAL A 322 -0.51 1.64 13.40
C VAL A 322 0.43 1.76 14.59
N THR A 323 0.00 2.44 15.65
CA THR A 323 0.87 2.75 16.79
C THR A 323 1.16 1.52 17.66
N ALA A 324 0.19 0.62 17.83
CA ALA A 324 0.42 -0.67 18.49
C ALA A 324 1.44 -1.52 17.73
N THR A 325 1.32 -1.56 16.39
CA THR A 325 2.29 -2.24 15.52
C THR A 325 3.67 -1.61 15.65
N ALA A 326 3.78 -0.28 15.51
CA ALA A 326 5.05 0.43 15.53
C ALA A 326 5.82 0.23 16.84
N LEU A 327 5.17 0.40 17.99
CA LEU A 327 5.81 0.19 19.29
C LEU A 327 6.27 -1.24 19.53
N SER A 328 5.58 -2.21 18.92
CA SER A 328 5.88 -3.64 19.09
C SER A 328 6.94 -4.12 18.10
N VAL A 329 6.97 -3.56 16.89
CA VAL A 329 7.84 -4.00 15.78
C VAL A 329 9.15 -3.21 15.74
N LEU A 330 9.11 -1.89 15.95
CA LEU A 330 10.29 -1.02 15.95
C LEU A 330 10.89 -0.88 17.36
N GLY A 331 10.03 -0.93 18.38
CA GLY A 331 10.41 -0.75 19.79
C GLY A 331 10.22 0.70 20.25
N ARG A 332 9.90 0.87 21.54
CA ARG A 332 9.56 2.18 22.14
C ARG A 332 10.70 3.21 22.07
N ASP A 333 11.94 2.74 21.99
CA ASP A 333 13.15 3.55 21.99
C ASP A 333 13.69 3.81 20.58
N TYR A 334 12.99 3.33 19.54
CA TYR A 334 13.31 3.65 18.14
C TYR A 334 13.36 5.16 17.96
N ARG A 335 14.36 5.62 17.21
CA ARG A 335 14.55 7.03 16.84
C ARG A 335 14.78 7.11 15.35
N TYR A 336 14.14 8.09 14.74
CA TYR A 336 14.45 8.48 13.37
C TYR A 336 15.82 9.15 13.35
N ARG A 337 16.52 8.98 12.24
CA ARG A 337 17.86 9.53 12.05
C ARG A 337 17.98 10.16 10.67
N THR A 338 17.93 11.50 10.62
CA THR A 338 18.15 12.28 9.40
C THR A 338 19.64 12.61 9.30
N GLU A 339 20.32 12.11 8.28
CA GLU A 339 21.79 12.21 8.17
C GLU A 339 22.21 13.20 7.11
N VAL A 340 23.29 13.94 7.35
CA VAL A 340 23.90 14.85 6.38
C VAL A 340 25.32 14.40 6.08
N TRP A 341 25.57 14.08 4.82
CA TRP A 341 26.83 13.57 4.30
C TRP A 341 27.48 14.60 3.38
N ALA A 342 28.79 14.78 3.50
CA ALA A 342 29.60 15.45 2.49
C ALA A 342 30.07 14.41 1.49
N THR A 343 29.98 14.72 0.20
CA THR A 343 30.60 13.94 -0.86
C THR A 343 31.70 14.78 -1.51
N GLY A 344 32.88 14.19 -1.76
CA GLY A 344 34.05 14.91 -2.26
C GLY A 344 35.05 15.25 -1.16
N SER A 345 35.83 16.32 -1.35
CA SER A 345 36.95 16.67 -0.47
C SER A 345 36.77 18.03 0.18
N THR A 346 37.07 18.14 1.47
CA THR A 346 37.08 19.42 2.20
C THR A 346 38.47 20.04 2.16
N LEU A 347 38.55 21.31 1.75
CA LEU A 347 39.75 22.15 1.79
C LEU A 347 39.48 23.39 2.66
N GLY A 348 39.93 23.34 3.92
CA GLY A 348 39.63 24.41 4.88
C GLY A 348 38.12 24.54 5.11
N SER A 349 37.57 25.73 4.83
CA SER A 349 36.14 26.00 4.93
C SER A 349 35.32 25.66 3.68
N MET A 350 35.96 25.14 2.63
CA MET A 350 35.32 24.82 1.35
C MET A 350 35.14 23.31 1.20
N LEU A 351 33.92 22.86 0.90
CA LEU A 351 33.65 21.52 0.38
C LEU A 351 33.70 21.57 -1.14
N ASP A 352 34.70 20.91 -1.73
CA ASP A 352 34.71 20.64 -3.16
C ASP A 352 33.88 19.38 -3.47
N GLY A 353 32.58 19.58 -3.62
CA GLY A 353 31.58 18.54 -3.82
C GLY A 353 30.22 18.92 -3.24
N ASP A 354 29.43 17.92 -2.85
CA ASP A 354 28.01 18.09 -2.58
C ASP A 354 27.64 17.66 -1.16
N LEU A 355 26.57 18.25 -0.63
CA LEU A 355 25.91 17.77 0.58
C LEU A 355 24.76 16.84 0.21
N VAL A 356 24.62 15.71 0.91
CA VAL A 356 23.49 14.79 0.74
C VAL A 356 22.81 14.55 2.08
N VAL A 357 21.55 14.96 2.17
CA VAL A 357 20.67 14.69 3.30
C VAL A 357 19.91 13.40 3.03
N LEU A 358 20.17 12.38 3.83
CA LEU A 358 19.42 11.13 3.81
C LEU A 358 18.18 11.30 4.69
N ALA A 359 17.02 11.40 4.05
CA ALA A 359 15.77 11.66 4.72
C ALA A 359 15.17 10.37 5.29
N SER A 360 14.69 10.42 6.55
CA SER A 360 14.20 9.24 7.27
C SER A 360 12.68 9.18 7.45
N GLY A 361 11.94 10.22 7.02
CA GLY A 361 10.51 10.37 7.29
C GLY A 361 10.19 10.80 8.72
N ASP A 362 11.14 11.48 9.39
CA ASP A 362 11.03 11.87 10.79
C ASP A 362 9.79 12.75 11.05
N PRO A 363 8.79 12.26 11.83
CA PRO A 363 7.58 13.00 12.09
C PRO A 363 7.75 14.07 13.19
N SER A 364 8.96 14.23 13.73
CA SER A 364 9.26 15.20 14.78
C SER A 364 9.85 16.51 14.27
N LEU A 365 10.02 16.68 12.96
CA LEU A 365 10.52 17.91 12.35
C LEU A 365 9.42 19.00 12.30
N SER A 366 8.81 19.33 13.45
CA SER A 366 7.75 20.33 13.60
C SER A 366 7.90 21.13 14.88
N ASP A 367 7.17 22.25 14.97
CA ASP A 367 7.08 23.10 16.16
C ASP A 367 6.55 22.38 17.43
N ARG A 368 5.99 21.17 17.28
CA ARG A 368 5.64 20.30 18.41
C ARG A 368 6.87 19.85 19.21
N TYR A 369 8.01 19.70 18.55
CA TYR A 369 9.25 19.18 19.15
C TYR A 369 10.42 20.17 19.07
N TRP A 370 10.21 21.30 18.38
CA TRP A 370 11.20 22.34 18.13
C TRP A 370 10.61 23.72 18.41
N ASP A 371 11.45 24.73 18.58
CA ASP A 371 10.98 26.09 18.89
C ASP A 371 10.16 26.74 17.75
N SER A 372 10.28 26.21 16.53
CA SER A 372 9.47 26.59 15.36
C SER A 372 9.48 25.48 14.30
N GLY A 373 8.60 25.59 13.29
CA GLY A 373 8.52 24.66 12.16
C GLY A 373 9.80 24.56 11.32
N GLU A 374 10.68 25.56 11.39
CA GLU A 374 11.96 25.59 10.65
C GLU A 374 13.18 25.32 11.55
N ALA A 375 13.03 25.30 12.87
CA ALA A 375 14.15 25.22 13.81
C ALA A 375 15.00 23.95 13.63
N ALA A 376 14.40 22.82 13.24
CA ALA A 376 15.16 21.62 12.88
C ALA A 376 16.09 21.83 11.66
N LEU A 377 15.64 22.61 10.67
CA LEU A 377 16.44 22.96 9.49
C LEU A 377 17.59 23.91 9.86
N HIS A 378 17.33 24.88 10.73
CA HIS A 378 18.38 25.74 11.29
C HIS A 378 19.40 24.93 12.09
N ALA A 379 18.97 23.94 12.89
CA ALA A 379 19.89 23.07 13.62
C ALA A 379 20.81 22.26 12.69
N ILE A 380 20.30 21.81 11.53
CA ILE A 380 21.11 21.19 10.47
C ILE A 380 22.13 22.20 9.92
N ALA A 381 21.67 23.38 9.50
CA ALA A 381 22.51 24.42 8.91
C ALA A 381 23.62 24.91 9.88
N ASP A 382 23.26 25.17 11.13
CA ASP A 382 24.21 25.56 12.17
C ASP A 382 25.24 24.47 12.45
N SER A 383 24.86 23.20 12.34
CA SER A 383 25.79 22.08 12.51
C SER A 383 26.84 22.04 11.40
N LEU A 384 26.46 22.37 10.16
CA LEU A 384 27.39 22.53 9.05
C LEU A 384 28.34 23.70 9.31
N ARG A 385 27.81 24.86 9.74
CA ARG A 385 28.61 26.05 10.04
C ARG A 385 29.60 25.80 11.19
N ARG A 386 29.16 25.10 12.26
CA ARG A 386 30.02 24.70 13.39
C ARG A 386 31.16 23.76 12.98
N ARG A 387 31.00 23.00 11.90
CA ARG A 387 32.06 22.17 11.31
C ARG A 387 33.06 22.98 10.47
N GLY A 388 32.90 24.30 10.40
CA GLY A 388 33.77 25.21 9.67
C GLY A 388 33.42 25.34 8.19
N LEU A 389 32.29 24.79 7.73
CA LEU A 389 31.86 24.90 6.35
C LEU A 389 31.34 26.31 6.06
N GLU A 390 31.87 26.95 5.03
CA GLU A 390 31.46 28.27 4.56
C GLU A 390 31.10 28.27 3.07
N HIS A 391 31.64 27.32 2.30
CA HIS A 391 31.39 27.22 0.86
C HIS A 391 31.23 25.76 0.40
N VAL A 392 30.24 25.50 -0.45
CA VAL A 392 29.98 24.20 -1.10
C VAL A 392 29.94 24.44 -2.61
N THR A 393 30.85 23.81 -3.36
CA THR A 393 30.92 23.99 -4.83
C THR A 393 29.84 23.25 -5.59
N GLY A 394 29.24 22.23 -4.98
CA GLY A 394 28.16 21.44 -5.56
C GLY A 394 26.77 21.86 -5.08
N SER A 395 25.87 20.89 -5.10
CA SER A 395 24.47 21.00 -4.69
C SER A 395 24.25 20.49 -3.25
N VAL A 396 23.07 20.84 -2.71
CA VAL A 396 22.47 20.15 -1.55
C VAL A 396 21.41 19.18 -2.09
N PHE A 397 21.67 17.88 -2.02
CA PHE A 397 20.70 16.85 -2.36
C PHE A 397 19.92 16.42 -1.13
N VAL A 398 18.60 16.39 -1.22
CA VAL A 398 17.73 15.71 -0.25
C VAL A 398 17.31 14.38 -0.88
N ASP A 399 17.94 13.31 -0.43
CA ASP A 399 17.67 11.95 -0.85
C ASP A 399 16.45 11.40 -0.11
N VAL A 400 15.34 11.29 -0.83
CA VAL A 400 14.09 10.72 -0.35
C VAL A 400 13.80 9.35 -0.98
N SER A 401 14.76 8.75 -1.69
CA SER A 401 14.54 7.55 -2.49
C SER A 401 14.25 6.29 -1.69
N ALA A 402 14.40 6.33 -0.37
CA ALA A 402 14.00 5.25 0.53
C ALA A 402 12.47 5.06 0.58
N TRP A 403 11.70 6.06 0.14
CA TRP A 403 10.24 6.08 0.18
C TRP A 403 9.68 6.29 -1.22
N ASP A 404 8.44 5.86 -1.45
CA ASP A 404 7.77 6.16 -2.72
C ASP A 404 7.51 7.68 -2.89
N SER A 405 7.34 8.15 -4.12
CA SER A 405 7.13 9.57 -4.40
C SER A 405 5.69 10.04 -4.11
N ALA A 406 4.82 9.16 -3.59
CA ALA A 406 3.44 9.50 -3.29
C ALA A 406 3.37 10.38 -2.03
N THR A 407 2.64 11.50 -2.14
CA THR A 407 2.45 12.46 -1.04
C THR A 407 1.03 12.47 -0.50
N VAL A 408 0.06 11.95 -1.26
CA VAL A 408 -1.37 11.89 -0.91
C VAL A 408 -1.74 10.45 -0.59
N GLY A 409 -2.48 10.24 0.50
CA GLY A 409 -3.02 8.92 0.84
C GLY A 409 -3.86 8.34 -0.32
N PRO A 410 -3.77 7.02 -0.58
CA PRO A 410 -4.24 6.42 -1.84
C PRO A 410 -5.76 6.49 -2.05
N THR A 411 -6.52 6.80 -1.01
CA THR A 411 -8.00 6.76 -1.00
C THR A 411 -8.62 7.95 -0.25
N TRP A 412 -7.86 9.03 -0.07
CA TRP A 412 -8.36 10.26 0.52
C TRP A 412 -9.25 11.04 -0.46
N GLU A 413 -10.27 11.71 0.06
CA GLU A 413 -11.12 12.55 -0.78
C GLU A 413 -10.40 13.86 -1.12
N VAL A 414 -10.60 14.37 -2.34
CA VAL A 414 -10.01 15.65 -2.77
C VAL A 414 -10.42 16.81 -1.84
N ALA A 415 -11.62 16.72 -1.26
CA ALA A 415 -12.14 17.72 -0.34
C ALA A 415 -11.39 17.78 1.01
N ASP A 416 -10.71 16.72 1.42
CA ASP A 416 -9.95 16.69 2.68
C ASP A 416 -8.61 17.45 2.58
N LEU A 417 -8.07 17.51 1.36
CA LEU A 417 -6.71 17.94 1.07
C LEU A 417 -6.36 19.40 1.42
N PRO A 418 -7.30 20.37 1.45
CA PRO A 418 -7.02 21.71 1.94
C PRO A 418 -6.91 21.79 3.47
N GLY A 419 -7.52 20.85 4.19
CA GLY A 419 -7.55 20.84 5.65
C GLY A 419 -6.31 20.22 6.26
N ARG A 420 -5.96 20.65 7.48
CA ARG A 420 -4.84 20.12 8.28
C ARG A 420 -4.83 18.59 8.41
N SER A 421 -6.02 18.00 8.57
CA SER A 421 -6.18 16.54 8.60
C SER A 421 -5.74 15.82 7.32
N GLY A 422 -5.77 16.52 6.17
CA GLY A 422 -5.34 16.04 4.87
C GLY A 422 -3.97 16.56 4.44
N ALA A 423 -3.16 17.05 5.40
CA ALA A 423 -1.77 17.45 5.16
C ALA A 423 -0.98 16.30 4.52
N THR A 424 -0.21 16.64 3.49
CA THR A 424 0.57 15.65 2.74
C THR A 424 1.95 15.46 3.36
N GLY A 425 2.55 14.29 3.15
CA GLY A 425 3.83 13.90 3.74
C GLY A 425 4.90 13.47 2.73
N GLY A 426 5.97 12.87 3.23
CA GLY A 426 7.13 12.45 2.46
C GLY A 426 8.33 12.16 3.35
N ALA A 427 9.38 11.53 2.81
CA ALA A 427 10.56 11.18 3.61
C ALA A 427 11.27 12.42 4.20
N PHE A 428 11.15 13.58 3.55
CA PHE A 428 11.61 14.85 4.08
C PHE A 428 10.47 15.86 4.03
N ALA A 429 9.82 16.11 5.15
CA ALA A 429 8.75 17.08 5.28
C ALA A 429 8.79 17.63 6.70
N ILE A 430 8.40 18.89 6.85
CA ILE A 430 8.48 19.62 8.12
C ILE A 430 7.12 20.16 8.52
N ASP A 431 7.02 20.58 9.78
CA ASP A 431 5.90 21.28 10.38
C ASP A 431 4.54 20.60 10.18
N GLU A 432 4.55 19.27 10.34
CA GLU A 432 3.36 18.42 10.17
C GLU A 432 2.72 18.52 8.77
N GLY A 433 3.52 18.95 7.77
CA GLY A 433 3.03 19.19 6.42
C GLY A 433 2.06 20.38 6.36
N GLU A 434 2.18 21.34 7.27
CA GLU A 434 1.36 22.54 7.35
C GLU A 434 2.14 23.81 7.00
N ILE A 435 1.40 24.82 6.53
CA ILE A 435 1.87 26.18 6.32
C ILE A 435 1.03 27.11 7.18
N GLN A 436 1.70 27.86 8.04
CA GLN A 436 1.11 28.93 8.83
C GLN A 436 1.19 30.24 8.03
N LEU A 437 0.07 30.94 7.91
CA LEU A 437 -0.04 32.25 7.29
C LEU A 437 -0.29 33.31 8.36
N ILE A 438 0.51 34.35 8.37
CA ILE A 438 0.27 35.58 9.14
C ILE A 438 -0.33 36.58 8.16
N VAL A 439 -1.60 36.91 8.35
CA VAL A 439 -2.40 37.70 7.42
C VAL A 439 -2.83 39.00 8.09
N ALA A 440 -2.58 40.12 7.42
CA ALA A 440 -3.00 41.44 7.91
C ALA A 440 -3.65 42.26 6.80
N GLY A 441 -4.62 43.11 7.17
CA GLY A 441 -5.17 44.09 6.23
C GLY A 441 -4.09 45.06 5.73
N GLY A 442 -4.15 45.39 4.44
CA GLY A 442 -3.28 46.37 3.79
C GLY A 442 -3.63 47.82 4.13
N ALA A 443 -3.04 48.78 3.41
CA ALA A 443 -3.11 50.21 3.74
C ALA A 443 -4.53 50.82 3.74
N ALA A 444 -5.46 50.25 2.97
CA ALA A 444 -6.85 50.71 2.88
C ALA A 444 -7.78 49.58 2.40
N VAL A 445 -9.08 49.75 2.62
CA VAL A 445 -10.10 48.83 2.09
C VAL A 445 -9.95 48.66 0.57
N GLY A 446 -9.96 47.41 0.10
CA GLY A 446 -9.78 47.06 -1.31
C GLY A 446 -8.32 46.90 -1.76
N ALA A 447 -7.35 47.43 -1.00
CA ALA A 447 -5.92 47.22 -1.27
C ALA A 447 -5.53 45.75 -1.04
N PRO A 448 -4.43 45.25 -1.66
CA PRO A 448 -3.87 43.94 -1.35
C PRO A 448 -3.64 43.78 0.16
N ALA A 449 -3.98 42.62 0.70
CA ALA A 449 -3.66 42.28 2.08
C ALA A 449 -2.19 41.83 2.19
N PHE A 450 -1.59 42.05 3.37
CA PHE A 450 -0.27 41.53 3.70
C PHE A 450 -0.38 40.06 4.09
N VAL A 451 0.57 39.25 3.60
CA VAL A 451 0.66 37.82 3.91
C VAL A 451 2.12 37.46 4.06
N GLU A 452 2.46 36.93 5.24
CA GLU A 452 3.69 36.18 5.48
C GLU A 452 3.33 34.73 5.75
N TRP A 453 4.29 33.83 5.56
CA TRP A 453 4.09 32.42 5.84
C TRP A 453 5.34 31.72 6.33
N SER A 454 5.13 30.64 7.07
CA SER A 454 6.16 29.73 7.57
C SER A 454 5.65 28.29 7.46
N PRO A 455 6.50 27.32 7.08
CA PRO A 455 7.88 27.50 6.63
C PRO A 455 7.98 28.17 5.25
N MET A 456 9.06 28.92 5.02
CA MET A 456 9.34 29.64 3.79
C MET A 456 10.09 28.73 2.81
N GLY A 457 9.34 28.07 1.93
CA GLY A 457 9.88 27.26 0.83
C GLY A 457 10.30 28.08 -0.40
N SER A 458 9.82 27.75 -1.60
CA SER A 458 10.17 28.51 -2.82
C SER A 458 9.41 29.84 -2.90
N ASP A 459 10.04 30.89 -3.44
CA ASP A 459 9.44 32.25 -3.53
C ASP A 459 8.13 32.27 -4.33
N ASP A 460 7.98 31.35 -5.28
CA ASP A 460 6.83 31.29 -6.19
C ASP A 460 5.75 30.28 -5.76
N PHE A 461 5.90 29.64 -4.60
CA PHE A 461 4.95 28.65 -4.10
C PHE A 461 3.61 29.29 -3.75
N VAL A 462 3.63 30.41 -3.03
CA VAL A 462 2.41 31.11 -2.58
C VAL A 462 2.09 32.29 -3.49
N ILE A 463 0.86 32.33 -4.01
CA ILE A 463 0.32 33.48 -4.73
C ILE A 463 -0.83 34.07 -3.89
N SER A 464 -0.61 35.24 -3.31
CA SER A 464 -1.68 35.96 -2.60
C SER A 464 -2.52 36.80 -3.56
N ARG A 465 -3.85 36.60 -3.50
CA ARG A 465 -4.87 37.44 -4.12
C ARG A 465 -5.81 38.05 -3.07
N LEU A 466 -5.37 38.07 -1.82
CA LEU A 466 -6.15 38.57 -0.70
C LEU A 466 -6.34 40.09 -0.80
N LYS A 467 -7.54 40.55 -0.44
CA LYS A 467 -7.88 41.97 -0.38
C LYS A 467 -8.26 42.41 1.02
N THR A 468 -8.07 43.68 1.31
CA THR A 468 -8.39 44.26 2.60
C THR A 468 -9.89 44.54 2.71
N SER A 469 -10.53 44.08 3.77
CA SER A 469 -11.93 44.37 4.11
C SER A 469 -12.04 45.44 5.21
N PRO A 470 -13.18 46.15 5.31
CA PRO A 470 -13.43 47.10 6.39
C PRO A 470 -13.35 46.43 7.78
N PRO A 471 -13.07 47.21 8.85
CA PRO A 471 -13.20 46.74 10.22
C PRO A 471 -14.56 46.08 10.50
N GLY A 472 -14.58 45.03 11.32
CA GLY A 472 -15.77 44.25 11.64
C GLY A 472 -16.15 43.18 10.60
N SER A 473 -15.43 43.09 9.47
CA SER A 473 -15.55 41.97 8.53
C SER A 473 -14.55 40.87 8.91
N PRO A 474 -14.97 39.62 9.13
CA PRO A 474 -14.03 38.56 9.52
C PRO A 474 -13.04 38.24 8.40
N THR A 475 -11.78 38.01 8.77
CA THR A 475 -10.77 37.46 7.86
C THR A 475 -11.21 36.09 7.37
N ARG A 476 -11.17 35.89 6.06
CA ARG A 476 -11.47 34.62 5.39
C ARG A 476 -10.46 34.39 4.29
N VAL A 477 -9.68 33.34 4.43
CA VAL A 477 -8.70 32.90 3.44
C VAL A 477 -9.11 31.52 2.93
N ARG A 478 -9.13 31.37 1.61
CA ARG A 478 -9.44 30.14 0.92
C ARG A 478 -8.20 29.70 0.15
N PRO A 479 -7.46 28.68 0.62
CA PRO A 479 -6.34 28.13 -0.12
C PRO A 479 -6.84 27.28 -1.30
N SER A 480 -6.19 27.39 -2.44
CA SER A 480 -6.38 26.54 -3.60
C SER A 480 -5.03 26.11 -4.14
N TYR A 481 -4.71 24.82 -3.99
CA TYR A 481 -3.49 24.28 -4.57
C TYR A 481 -3.75 23.87 -6.02
N LEU A 482 -2.90 24.36 -6.92
CA LEU A 482 -2.94 24.09 -8.35
C LEU A 482 -1.90 23.00 -8.68
N PRO A 483 -2.29 21.73 -8.91
CA PRO A 483 -1.32 20.63 -9.01
C PRO A 483 -0.36 20.73 -10.19
N GLU A 484 -0.82 21.25 -11.33
CA GLU A 484 0.00 21.40 -12.54
C GLU A 484 1.10 22.43 -12.38
N SER A 485 0.78 23.59 -11.79
CA SER A 485 1.75 24.66 -11.54
C SER A 485 2.47 24.52 -10.19
N ARG A 486 1.99 23.63 -9.30
CA ARG A 486 2.48 23.42 -7.93
C ARG A 486 2.45 24.66 -7.06
N ARG A 487 1.41 25.48 -7.23
CA ARG A 487 1.25 26.75 -6.49
C ARG A 487 0.05 26.73 -5.57
N LEU A 488 0.22 27.33 -4.40
CA LEU A 488 -0.84 27.63 -3.44
C LEU A 488 -1.37 29.04 -3.71
N VAL A 489 -2.59 29.14 -4.21
CA VAL A 489 -3.27 30.43 -4.41
C VAL A 489 -4.14 30.74 -3.19
N LEU A 490 -3.97 31.92 -2.62
CA LEU A 490 -4.74 32.40 -1.49
C LEU A 490 -5.77 33.42 -1.97
N GLU A 491 -7.05 33.12 -1.82
CA GLU A 491 -8.15 34.01 -2.18
C GLU A 491 -9.02 34.36 -0.98
N GLY A 492 -9.63 35.55 -0.98
CA GLY A 492 -10.47 36.00 0.12
C GLY A 492 -10.10 37.39 0.61
N ARG A 493 -10.32 37.64 1.91
CA ARG A 493 -10.19 38.95 2.52
C ARG A 493 -9.55 38.92 3.91
N ALA A 494 -8.82 39.97 4.24
CA ALA A 494 -8.22 40.22 5.55
C ALA A 494 -8.76 41.54 6.13
N GLN A 495 -9.08 41.57 7.41
CA GLN A 495 -9.63 42.77 8.03
C GLN A 495 -8.56 43.86 8.21
N LEU A 496 -8.93 45.10 7.91
CA LEU A 496 -8.08 46.26 8.19
C LEU A 496 -7.85 46.40 9.70
N GLY A 497 -6.58 46.53 10.09
CA GLY A 497 -6.17 46.74 11.49
C GLY A 497 -6.15 45.47 12.35
N THR A 498 -6.30 44.28 11.77
CA THR A 498 -6.10 43.00 12.47
C THR A 498 -4.93 42.24 11.87
N VAL A 499 -4.34 41.38 12.69
CA VAL A 499 -3.40 40.34 12.29
C VAL A 499 -4.02 39.01 12.71
N ASP A 500 -4.19 38.12 11.75
CA ASP A 500 -4.76 36.79 11.94
C ASP A 500 -3.74 35.73 11.55
N THR A 501 -3.65 34.66 12.33
CA THR A 501 -2.79 33.50 12.03
C THR A 501 -3.66 32.31 11.63
N LEU A 502 -3.37 31.72 10.47
CA LEU A 502 -4.16 30.64 9.87
C LEU A 502 -3.24 29.50 9.40
N SER A 503 -3.61 28.25 9.65
CA SER A 503 -2.81 27.09 9.20
C SER A 503 -3.54 26.25 8.16
N PHE A 504 -2.81 25.79 7.15
CA PHE A 504 -3.33 25.01 6.03
C PHE A 504 -2.38 23.86 5.66
N ALA A 505 -2.90 22.83 5.00
CA ALA A 505 -2.07 21.74 4.48
C ALA A 505 -1.15 22.22 3.34
N ILE A 506 0.14 21.91 3.45
CA ILE A 506 1.08 21.92 2.34
C ILE A 506 0.79 20.73 1.44
N ARG A 507 0.74 20.97 0.13
CA ARG A 507 0.43 19.98 -0.91
C ARG A 507 1.65 19.50 -1.71
N ASP A 508 2.82 20.11 -1.48
CA ASP A 508 4.14 19.73 -2.05
C ASP A 508 5.26 19.75 -0.99
N PRO A 509 5.10 19.00 0.11
CA PRO A 509 5.84 19.20 1.36
C PRO A 509 7.33 18.93 1.21
N VAL A 510 7.72 17.97 0.37
CA VAL A 510 9.12 17.60 0.18
C VAL A 510 9.90 18.69 -0.52
N ARG A 511 9.32 19.31 -1.57
CA ARG A 511 9.99 20.41 -2.27
C ARG A 511 10.06 21.66 -1.42
N GLN A 512 8.97 21.97 -0.70
CA GLN A 512 8.96 23.14 0.17
C GLN A 512 9.93 22.99 1.34
N ALA A 513 10.00 21.81 1.98
CA ALA A 513 10.99 21.52 3.02
C ALA A 513 12.44 21.57 2.49
N THR A 514 12.68 21.07 1.28
CA THR A 514 14.02 21.12 0.64
C THR A 514 14.44 22.56 0.32
N ALA A 515 13.52 23.38 -0.17
CA ALA A 515 13.77 24.79 -0.42
C ALA A 515 14.03 25.55 0.90
N ALA A 516 13.24 25.29 1.94
CA ALA A 516 13.43 25.85 3.27
C ALA A 516 14.80 25.46 3.86
N LEU A 517 15.25 24.22 3.65
CA LEU A 517 16.59 23.78 4.07
C LEU A 517 17.70 24.57 3.35
N GLY A 518 17.57 24.76 2.03
CA GLY A 518 18.50 25.59 1.26
C GLY A 518 18.59 27.01 1.81
N ARG A 519 17.44 27.62 2.18
CA ARG A 519 17.41 28.92 2.83
C ARG A 519 18.07 28.91 4.21
N ALA A 520 17.82 27.89 5.03
CA ALA A 520 18.43 27.78 6.35
C ALA A 520 19.97 27.69 6.25
N ILE A 521 20.48 26.94 5.27
CA ILE A 521 21.93 26.85 4.97
C ILE A 521 22.49 28.21 4.56
N ALA A 522 21.82 28.92 3.66
CA ALA A 522 22.22 30.26 3.25
C ALA A 522 22.18 31.27 4.41
N ALA A 523 21.14 31.21 5.26
CA ALA A 523 20.99 32.07 6.43
C ALA A 523 22.08 31.82 7.49
N ALA A 524 22.60 30.59 7.58
CA ALA A 524 23.78 30.26 8.40
C ALA A 524 25.11 30.77 7.80
N GLY A 525 25.08 31.48 6.67
CA GLY A 525 26.25 32.06 6.00
C GLY A 525 27.07 31.05 5.22
N ILE A 526 26.48 29.95 4.77
CA ILE A 526 27.12 28.96 3.90
C ILE A 526 26.69 29.23 2.47
N VAL A 527 27.66 29.53 1.61
CA VAL A 527 27.41 29.70 0.17
C VAL A 527 27.37 28.33 -0.48
N VAL A 528 26.32 28.05 -1.25
CA VAL A 528 26.19 26.85 -2.07
C VAL A 528 26.06 27.33 -3.52
N GLU A 529 26.94 26.85 -4.41
CA GLU A 529 26.94 27.31 -5.82
C GLU A 529 25.65 26.90 -6.56
N ASP A 530 25.12 25.72 -6.24
CA ASP A 530 23.88 25.20 -6.78
C ASP A 530 22.70 25.24 -5.79
N GLN A 531 21.47 25.24 -6.32
CA GLN A 531 20.24 25.15 -5.50
C GLN A 531 20.08 23.78 -4.84
N ALA A 532 19.33 23.72 -3.73
CA ALA A 532 18.92 22.47 -3.11
C ALA A 532 17.94 21.67 -4.00
N ARG A 533 18.12 20.35 -4.10
CA ARG A 533 17.39 19.48 -5.04
C ARG A 533 16.92 18.20 -4.36
N VAL A 534 15.75 17.71 -4.78
CA VAL A 534 15.19 16.44 -4.29
C VAL A 534 15.61 15.29 -5.20
N VAL A 535 15.98 14.15 -4.62
CA VAL A 535 16.26 12.90 -5.33
C VAL A 535 15.22 11.85 -4.95
N TRP A 536 14.39 11.46 -5.93
CA TRP A 536 13.21 10.59 -5.71
C TRP A 536 13.46 9.12 -5.97
N VAL A 537 14.50 8.79 -6.72
CA VAL A 537 14.78 7.43 -7.21
C VAL A 537 16.16 7.03 -6.74
N ASP A 538 16.33 5.75 -6.41
CA ASP A 538 17.60 5.17 -6.06
C ASP A 538 18.53 5.11 -7.27
N SER A 539 19.81 4.83 -7.04
CA SER A 539 20.79 4.64 -8.12
C SER A 539 20.96 5.85 -9.06
N VAL A 540 20.47 7.03 -8.67
CA VAL A 540 20.74 8.29 -9.36
C VAL A 540 22.07 8.82 -8.85
N ARG A 541 22.90 9.33 -9.76
CA ARG A 541 24.17 9.93 -9.35
C ARG A 541 23.91 11.15 -8.48
N VAL A 542 24.42 11.09 -7.26
CA VAL A 542 24.48 12.20 -6.32
C VAL A 542 25.95 12.41 -5.95
N GLY A 543 26.35 13.66 -5.78
CA GLY A 543 27.75 13.91 -5.43
C GLY A 543 28.74 13.61 -6.57
N ARG A 544 30.03 13.67 -6.21
CA ARG A 544 31.16 13.23 -7.04
C ARG A 544 31.27 11.69 -7.11
N GLY A 545 30.25 11.04 -7.64
CA GLY A 545 30.23 9.61 -7.98
C GLY A 545 29.54 8.68 -6.98
N CYS A 546 28.82 9.23 -6.00
CA CYS A 546 27.93 8.44 -5.15
C CYS A 546 26.59 8.19 -5.85
N LEU A 547 25.81 7.25 -5.30
CA LEU A 547 24.48 6.92 -5.80
C LEU A 547 23.45 7.12 -4.66
N SER A 548 22.29 7.68 -4.99
CA SER A 548 21.16 7.76 -4.06
C SER A 548 20.77 6.37 -3.55
N GLY A 549 20.29 6.31 -2.31
CA GLY A 549 20.01 5.07 -1.60
C GLY A 549 21.24 4.28 -1.13
N SER A 550 22.46 4.67 -1.53
CA SER A 550 23.71 3.98 -1.16
C SER A 550 24.87 4.92 -0.82
N VAL A 551 24.53 6.11 -0.31
CA VAL A 551 25.52 7.13 0.07
C VAL A 551 26.36 6.67 1.26
N ARG A 552 25.80 5.86 2.17
CA ARG A 552 26.51 5.33 3.36
C ARG A 552 27.68 4.42 2.98
N GLU A 553 27.56 3.72 1.85
CA GLU A 553 28.58 2.82 1.32
C GLU A 553 29.55 3.52 0.37
N CYS A 554 29.33 4.80 0.05
CA CYS A 554 30.16 5.54 -0.89
C CYS A 554 31.51 5.92 -0.24
N ALA A 555 32.62 5.45 -0.82
CA ALA A 555 33.97 5.72 -0.32
C ALA A 555 34.34 7.22 -0.27
N ASN A 556 33.70 8.03 -1.12
CA ASN A 556 33.90 9.48 -1.19
C ASN A 556 32.89 10.27 -0.34
N ALA A 557 32.11 9.59 0.51
CA ALA A 557 31.13 10.22 1.38
C ALA A 557 31.58 10.15 2.85
N GLY A 558 31.41 11.25 3.58
CA GLY A 558 31.67 11.34 5.01
C GLY A 558 30.47 11.94 5.76
N LEU A 559 30.05 11.27 6.84
CA LEU A 559 28.98 11.78 7.71
C LEU A 559 29.44 13.05 8.43
N ILE A 560 28.69 14.15 8.25
CA ILE A 560 28.94 15.42 8.92
C ILE A 560 28.12 15.52 10.20
N PHE A 561 26.83 15.22 10.09
CA PHE A 561 25.83 15.42 11.13
C PHE A 561 24.71 14.39 11.02
N ALA A 562 24.14 14.00 12.15
CA ALA A 562 22.92 13.20 12.21
C ALA A 562 21.99 13.82 13.23
N LEU A 563 20.76 14.12 12.81
CA LEU A 563 19.68 14.58 13.66
C LEU A 563 18.88 13.37 14.13
N GLU A 564 18.73 13.21 15.44
CA GLU A 564 17.93 12.12 16.03
C GLU A 564 16.61 12.66 16.59
N SER A 565 15.51 11.99 16.27
CA SER A 565 14.19 12.32 16.82
C SER A 565 14.10 11.99 18.31
N PRO A 566 13.08 12.50 19.03
CA PRO A 566 12.61 11.88 20.27
C PRO A 566 12.29 10.38 20.09
N PRO A 567 12.25 9.59 21.18
CA PRO A 567 11.94 8.17 21.08
C PRO A 567 10.50 7.94 20.60
N LEU A 568 10.26 6.83 19.91
CA LEU A 568 8.96 6.47 19.32
C LEU A 568 7.80 6.52 20.34
N SER A 569 8.06 6.21 21.61
CA SER A 569 7.07 6.39 22.69
C SER A 569 6.51 7.81 22.78
N ARG A 570 7.36 8.84 22.65
CA ARG A 570 6.95 10.24 22.66
C ARG A 570 6.21 10.63 21.37
N LEU A 571 6.66 10.09 20.23
CA LEU A 571 6.00 10.33 18.93
C LEU A 571 4.59 9.71 18.90
N VAL A 572 4.40 8.54 19.52
CA VAL A 572 3.09 7.88 19.63
C VAL A 572 2.15 8.68 20.53
N ALA A 573 2.62 9.32 21.60
CA ALA A 573 1.80 10.26 22.38
C ALA A 573 1.36 11.45 21.52
N GLY A 574 2.29 12.07 20.79
CA GLY A 574 1.98 13.13 19.83
C GLY A 574 1.04 12.70 18.69
N ILE A 575 0.87 11.40 18.45
CA ILE A 575 -0.10 10.84 17.50
C ILE A 575 -1.47 10.61 18.15
N LEU A 576 -1.51 9.92 19.29
CA LEU A 576 -2.75 9.35 19.82
C LEU A 576 -3.60 10.39 20.56
N GLU A 577 -2.97 11.27 21.34
CA GLU A 577 -3.64 12.25 22.20
C GLU A 577 -4.30 13.39 21.38
N PRO A 578 -3.56 14.17 20.55
CA PRO A 578 -4.16 15.18 19.68
C PRO A 578 -4.72 14.60 18.38
N SER A 579 -4.56 13.28 18.15
CA SER A 579 -5.02 12.58 16.95
C SER A 579 -4.31 12.99 15.64
N GLN A 580 -3.00 13.21 15.67
CA GLN A 580 -2.25 13.71 14.51
C GLN A 580 -2.23 12.76 13.31
N ASN A 581 -2.82 13.20 12.20
CA ASN A 581 -2.93 12.40 10.97
C ASN A 581 -1.58 12.28 10.27
N TRP A 582 -0.92 13.41 10.02
CA TRP A 582 0.31 13.47 9.26
C TRP A 582 1.40 12.59 9.88
N MET A 583 1.62 12.72 11.20
CA MET A 583 2.58 11.87 11.94
C MET A 583 2.26 10.38 11.81
N THR A 584 0.97 10.01 11.75
CA THR A 584 0.58 8.60 11.58
C THR A 584 0.90 8.10 10.17
N GLU A 585 0.71 8.94 9.14
CA GLU A 585 1.05 8.58 7.76
C GLU A 585 2.56 8.45 7.54
N GLN A 586 3.36 9.27 8.22
CA GLN A 586 4.81 9.09 8.26
C GLN A 586 5.17 7.76 8.94
N LEU A 587 4.52 7.44 10.08
CA LEU A 587 4.80 6.22 10.84
C LEU A 587 4.46 4.93 10.07
N ILE A 588 3.33 4.87 9.37
CA ILE A 588 2.98 3.69 8.56
C ILE A 588 3.97 3.48 7.40
N ARG A 589 4.44 4.55 6.76
CA ARG A 589 5.46 4.45 5.70
C ARG A 589 6.83 4.07 6.28
N THR A 590 7.13 4.53 7.50
CA THR A 590 8.32 4.09 8.24
C THR A 590 8.30 2.59 8.49
N LEU A 591 7.15 2.02 8.87
CA LEU A 591 7.01 0.56 8.99
C LEU A 591 7.35 -0.16 7.67
N GLY A 592 6.88 0.39 6.54
CA GLY A 592 7.25 -0.09 5.20
C GLY A 592 8.75 -0.02 4.94
N ALA A 593 9.39 1.12 5.24
CA ALA A 593 10.83 1.32 5.01
C ALA A 593 11.70 0.41 5.90
N GLU A 594 11.28 0.17 7.15
CA GLU A 594 12.06 -0.58 8.15
C GLU A 594 11.86 -2.10 8.09
N ARG A 595 10.74 -2.57 7.53
CA ARG A 595 10.35 -3.99 7.53
C ARG A 595 9.92 -4.54 6.17
N GLY A 596 9.62 -3.67 5.21
CA GLY A 596 9.37 -3.99 3.81
C GLY A 596 10.59 -3.71 2.94
N GLU A 597 10.35 -3.48 1.64
CA GLU A 597 11.40 -3.13 0.65
C GLU A 597 11.55 -1.61 0.47
N GLU A 598 10.50 -0.84 0.74
CA GLU A 598 10.45 0.62 0.55
C GLU A 598 9.43 1.28 1.50
N GLY A 599 9.60 2.59 1.75
CA GLY A 599 8.66 3.38 2.53
C GLY A 599 7.39 3.76 1.76
N SER A 600 6.43 2.83 1.68
CA SER A 600 5.12 3.05 1.04
C SER A 600 3.95 2.65 1.96
N TRP A 601 2.76 3.20 1.67
CA TRP A 601 1.54 2.83 2.40
C TRP A 601 1.22 1.34 2.27
N SER A 602 1.41 0.75 1.08
CA SER A 602 1.13 -0.67 0.85
C SER A 602 2.02 -1.57 1.69
N GLU A 603 3.33 -1.30 1.73
CA GLU A 603 4.26 -2.10 2.52
C GLU A 603 4.01 -1.90 4.02
N GLY A 604 3.74 -0.67 4.46
CA GLY A 604 3.34 -0.38 5.84
C GLY A 604 2.06 -1.11 6.27
N VAL A 605 1.05 -1.14 5.39
CA VAL A 605 -0.18 -1.93 5.59
C VAL A 605 0.13 -3.41 5.71
N ASP A 606 1.00 -3.97 4.86
CA ASP A 606 1.36 -5.39 4.90
C ASP A 606 2.07 -5.75 6.22
N VAL A 607 2.95 -4.89 6.71
CA VAL A 607 3.60 -5.05 8.03
C VAL A 607 2.56 -5.05 9.16
N ILE A 608 1.62 -4.10 9.16
CA ILE A 608 0.53 -4.04 10.13
C ILE A 608 -0.31 -5.33 10.08
N ARG A 609 -0.72 -5.78 8.89
CA ARG A 609 -1.55 -6.98 8.75
C ARG A 609 -0.84 -8.24 9.20
N SER A 610 0.45 -8.40 8.87
CA SER A 610 1.23 -9.54 9.32
C SER A 610 1.37 -9.54 10.85
N PHE A 611 1.78 -8.42 11.45
CA PHE A 611 1.89 -8.31 12.91
C PHE A 611 0.57 -8.60 13.64
N LEU A 612 -0.52 -7.96 13.20
CA LEU A 612 -1.83 -8.11 13.86
C LEU A 612 -2.39 -9.53 13.73
N THR A 613 -2.22 -10.20 12.59
CA THR A 613 -2.76 -11.54 12.41
C THR A 613 -1.88 -12.62 13.05
N GLU A 614 -0.56 -12.51 12.91
CA GLU A 614 0.38 -13.56 13.33
C GLU A 614 0.77 -13.44 14.81
N GLN A 615 0.92 -12.23 15.35
CA GLN A 615 1.41 -12.01 16.72
C GLN A 615 0.28 -11.63 17.69
N VAL A 616 -0.63 -10.76 17.28
CA VAL A 616 -1.74 -10.30 18.14
C VAL A 616 -2.92 -11.29 18.13
N GLY A 617 -3.09 -12.03 17.03
CA GLY A 617 -4.18 -12.99 16.84
C GLY A 617 -5.49 -12.33 16.44
N VAL A 618 -5.44 -11.23 15.70
CA VAL A 618 -6.59 -10.62 15.03
C VAL A 618 -6.97 -11.46 13.81
N ASP A 619 -8.26 -11.70 13.56
CA ASP A 619 -8.69 -12.35 12.33
C ASP A 619 -8.36 -11.44 11.13
N SER A 620 -7.70 -11.99 10.11
CA SER A 620 -7.37 -11.28 8.87
C SER A 620 -8.56 -10.63 8.16
N LEU A 621 -9.78 -11.15 8.39
CA LEU A 621 -11.03 -10.63 7.85
C LEU A 621 -11.62 -9.51 8.70
N ASP A 622 -11.12 -9.28 9.90
CA ASP A 622 -11.58 -8.20 10.77
C ASP A 622 -10.94 -6.85 10.44
N ILE A 623 -9.90 -6.83 9.62
CA ILE A 623 -9.15 -5.61 9.27
C ILE A 623 -8.95 -5.48 7.75
N ALA A 624 -9.19 -4.28 7.23
CA ALA A 624 -8.85 -3.89 5.87
C ALA A 624 -8.32 -2.44 5.86
N PRO A 625 -7.10 -2.22 6.38
CA PRO A 625 -6.48 -0.90 6.39
C PRO A 625 -6.13 -0.42 4.97
N ARG A 626 -6.16 0.90 4.78
CA ARG A 626 -5.87 1.61 3.51
C ARG A 626 -4.95 2.81 3.71
N ASP A 627 -5.03 3.43 4.88
CA ASP A 627 -4.09 4.44 5.35
C ASP A 627 -3.72 4.20 6.83
N GLY A 628 -2.89 5.07 7.39
CA GLY A 628 -2.52 5.01 8.80
C GLY A 628 -3.47 5.80 9.71
N SER A 629 -3.91 6.98 9.28
CA SER A 629 -4.60 7.95 10.13
C SER A 629 -6.08 7.65 10.35
N GLY A 630 -6.71 6.90 9.45
CA GLY A 630 -8.15 6.67 9.46
C GLY A 630 -8.96 7.72 8.72
N LEU A 631 -8.32 8.59 7.93
CA LEU A 631 -9.01 9.58 7.10
C LEU A 631 -9.74 8.89 5.93
N SER A 632 -9.17 7.81 5.40
CA SER A 632 -9.78 7.02 4.34
C SER A 632 -11.07 6.33 4.82
N ALA A 633 -12.16 6.60 4.10
CA ALA A 633 -13.44 5.89 4.24
C ALA A 633 -13.38 4.42 3.79
N TYR A 634 -12.27 3.99 3.17
CA TYR A 634 -12.06 2.60 2.75
C TYR A 634 -11.44 1.72 3.84
N ASN A 635 -11.02 2.30 4.97
CA ASN A 635 -10.59 1.53 6.12
C ASN A 635 -11.78 0.75 6.71
N LEU A 636 -11.56 -0.52 7.04
CA LEU A 636 -12.54 -1.32 7.79
C LEU A 636 -11.88 -2.01 8.98
N VAL A 637 -12.53 -1.94 10.13
CA VAL A 637 -12.17 -2.70 11.35
C VAL A 637 -13.41 -3.13 12.12
N THR A 638 -13.32 -4.22 12.87
CA THR A 638 -14.38 -4.66 13.79
C THR A 638 -14.10 -4.22 15.23
N PRO A 639 -15.13 -4.01 16.09
CA PRO A 639 -14.92 -3.73 17.50
C PRO A 639 -14.08 -4.80 18.22
N ARG A 640 -14.24 -6.08 17.86
CA ARG A 640 -13.45 -7.17 18.44
C ARG A 640 -11.97 -7.09 18.09
N ALA A 641 -11.61 -6.63 16.89
CA ALA A 641 -10.20 -6.42 16.53
C ALA A 641 -9.57 -5.29 17.37
N LEU A 642 -10.25 -4.15 17.52
CA LEU A 642 -9.75 -3.05 18.34
C LEU A 642 -9.56 -3.46 19.81
N VAL A 643 -10.56 -4.11 20.41
CA VAL A 643 -10.43 -4.63 21.78
C VAL A 643 -9.30 -5.64 21.90
N ARG A 644 -9.10 -6.52 20.90
CA ARG A 644 -8.00 -7.48 20.89
C ARG A 644 -6.63 -6.81 20.85
N ILE A 645 -6.47 -5.76 20.04
CA ILE A 645 -5.23 -4.98 19.95
C ILE A 645 -4.95 -4.26 21.28
N LEU A 646 -5.96 -3.59 21.85
CA LEU A 646 -5.84 -2.93 23.15
C LEU A 646 -5.50 -3.94 24.27
N GLN A 647 -6.12 -5.12 24.25
CA GLN A 647 -5.80 -6.20 25.20
C GLN A 647 -4.34 -6.67 25.07
N TYR A 648 -3.83 -6.79 23.84
CA TYR A 648 -2.42 -7.12 23.61
C TYR A 648 -1.49 -6.04 24.18
N MET A 649 -1.77 -4.76 23.90
CA MET A 649 -0.95 -3.65 24.40
C MET A 649 -0.98 -3.57 25.93
N ARG A 650 -2.14 -3.77 26.54
CA ARG A 650 -2.34 -3.80 28.00
C ARG A 650 -1.57 -4.92 28.69
N ASN A 651 -1.42 -6.07 28.04
CA ASN A 651 -0.72 -7.23 28.61
C ASN A 651 0.77 -7.28 28.24
N GLY A 652 1.22 -6.44 27.30
CA GLY A 652 2.60 -6.38 26.85
C GLY A 652 3.49 -5.46 27.68
N THR A 653 4.78 -5.42 27.35
CA THR A 653 5.75 -4.56 28.03
C THR A 653 5.45 -3.06 27.84
N ASN A 654 4.75 -2.70 26.76
CA ASN A 654 4.42 -1.31 26.41
C ASN A 654 3.14 -0.79 27.10
N ALA A 655 2.54 -1.53 28.03
CA ALA A 655 1.23 -1.21 28.61
C ALA A 655 1.11 0.20 29.19
N ALA A 656 2.06 0.62 30.04
CA ALA A 656 2.04 1.95 30.66
C ALA A 656 2.19 3.06 29.60
N VAL A 657 3.22 2.95 28.76
CA VAL A 657 3.52 3.92 27.69
C VAL A 657 2.34 4.09 26.74
N TYR A 658 1.71 2.99 26.34
CA TYR A 658 0.60 3.04 25.40
C TYR A 658 -0.67 3.62 26.01
N ARG A 659 -0.93 3.31 27.29
CA ARG A 659 -2.08 3.88 28.01
C ARG A 659 -1.98 5.39 28.13
N THR A 660 -0.82 5.89 28.58
CA THR A 660 -0.59 7.32 28.79
C THR A 660 -0.45 8.11 27.49
N ALA A 661 -0.32 7.44 26.34
CA ALA A 661 -0.35 8.09 25.03
C ALA A 661 -1.78 8.33 24.53
N LEU A 662 -2.79 7.65 25.07
CA LEU A 662 -4.19 7.87 24.71
C LEU A 662 -4.74 9.12 25.40
N ALA A 663 -5.68 9.79 24.76
CA ALA A 663 -6.34 10.96 25.32
C ALA A 663 -7.05 10.65 26.65
N GLU A 664 -6.85 11.54 27.63
CA GLU A 664 -7.55 11.58 28.91
C GLU A 664 -8.54 12.78 28.93
N PRO A 665 -9.70 12.67 29.61
CA PRO A 665 -10.55 13.82 29.89
C PRO A 665 -9.81 14.95 30.63
N GLY A 666 -10.04 16.20 30.25
CA GLY A 666 -9.49 17.38 30.94
C GLY A 666 -8.06 17.76 30.60
N GLU A 667 -7.35 16.94 29.84
CA GLU A 667 -6.00 17.24 29.35
C GLU A 667 -6.03 18.32 28.26
N GLU A 668 -5.12 19.29 28.33
CA GLU A 668 -5.01 20.39 27.36
C GLU A 668 -4.66 19.85 25.96
N ASP A 669 -5.24 20.43 24.91
CA ASP A 669 -5.08 20.00 23.50
C ASP A 669 -5.47 18.54 23.17
N SER A 670 -6.00 17.80 24.14
CA SER A 670 -6.52 16.45 23.98
C SER A 670 -7.88 16.43 23.29
N THR A 671 -8.14 15.37 22.51
CA THR A 671 -9.46 15.15 21.89
C THR A 671 -10.61 14.86 22.89
N LEU A 672 -10.28 14.67 24.16
CA LEU A 672 -11.24 14.54 25.27
C LEU A 672 -11.21 15.73 26.26
N GLU A 673 -10.48 16.81 25.98
CA GLU A 673 -10.32 17.99 26.85
C GLU A 673 -11.63 18.43 27.53
N ARG A 674 -12.74 18.48 26.77
CA ARG A 674 -14.05 18.95 27.26
C ARG A 674 -15.12 17.86 27.35
N ARG A 675 -14.75 16.57 27.29
CA ARG A 675 -15.68 15.44 27.25
C ARG A 675 -15.37 14.44 28.36
N LEU A 676 -16.41 13.84 28.94
CA LEU A 676 -16.27 12.79 29.96
C LEU A 676 -15.41 13.22 31.17
N MET A 677 -15.49 14.50 31.55
CA MET A 677 -14.76 15.06 32.71
C MET A 677 -15.04 14.32 34.01
N ASP A 678 -16.21 13.70 34.13
CA ASP A 678 -16.60 12.84 35.25
C ASP A 678 -15.76 11.54 35.36
N LEU A 679 -14.96 11.24 34.34
CA LEU A 679 -14.09 10.05 34.23
C LEU A 679 -12.60 10.41 34.13
N GLU A 680 -12.21 11.61 34.56
CA GLU A 680 -10.80 12.01 34.69
C GLU A 680 -10.00 10.93 35.45
N ARG A 681 -8.79 10.61 34.98
CA ARG A 681 -7.88 9.58 35.53
C ARG A 681 -8.41 8.14 35.48
N ARG A 682 -9.63 7.94 34.98
CA ARG A 682 -10.29 6.63 34.85
C ARG A 682 -10.47 6.22 33.39
N LEU A 683 -10.46 7.16 32.45
CA LEU A 683 -10.65 6.91 31.02
C LEU A 683 -9.42 7.31 30.21
N PHE A 684 -8.91 6.36 29.42
CA PHE A 684 -7.83 6.59 28.45
C PHE A 684 -8.28 6.03 27.11
N ALA A 685 -8.58 6.87 26.12
CA ALA A 685 -9.20 6.40 24.89
C ALA A 685 -8.76 7.17 23.64
N LYS A 686 -8.78 6.48 22.50
CA LYS A 686 -8.67 7.11 21.20
C LYS A 686 -10.07 7.47 20.69
N THR A 687 -10.22 8.73 20.32
CA THR A 687 -11.39 9.25 19.60
C THR A 687 -11.22 9.09 18.08
N GLY A 688 -12.32 9.05 17.35
CA GLY A 688 -12.33 9.22 15.90
C GLY A 688 -13.59 9.93 15.40
N THR A 689 -13.42 10.81 14.41
CA THR A 689 -14.52 11.50 13.75
C THR A 689 -14.13 11.83 12.31
N ILE A 690 -14.96 11.39 11.37
CA ILE A 690 -15.03 11.87 9.98
C ILE A 690 -16.52 11.98 9.62
N SER A 691 -16.85 12.41 8.40
CA SER A 691 -18.24 12.52 7.94
C SER A 691 -19.03 11.23 8.20
N ASN A 692 -20.13 11.34 8.96
CA ASN A 692 -21.04 10.24 9.34
C ASN A 692 -20.41 9.09 10.15
N VAL A 693 -19.22 9.28 10.72
CA VAL A 693 -18.50 8.24 11.48
C VAL A 693 -17.99 8.82 12.80
N ASN A 694 -18.26 8.11 13.89
CA ASN A 694 -17.76 8.46 15.21
C ASN A 694 -17.28 7.21 15.94
N SER A 695 -16.18 7.32 16.68
CA SER A 695 -15.60 6.19 17.39
C SER A 695 -14.93 6.62 18.69
N LEU A 696 -14.93 5.70 19.66
CA LEU A 696 -14.17 5.81 20.91
C LEU A 696 -13.75 4.40 21.35
N SER A 697 -12.46 4.19 21.61
CA SER A 697 -11.95 2.88 22.07
C SER A 697 -10.79 3.08 23.03
N GLY A 698 -10.74 2.28 24.09
CA GLY A 698 -9.73 2.49 25.12
C GLY A 698 -9.92 1.65 26.38
N TYR A 699 -9.38 2.18 27.46
CA TYR A 699 -9.41 1.61 28.81
C TYR A 699 -10.28 2.47 29.72
N LEU A 700 -11.05 1.83 30.58
CA LEU A 700 -11.92 2.48 31.54
C LEU A 700 -11.82 1.77 32.90
N VAL A 701 -11.65 2.52 33.98
CA VAL A 701 -11.74 2.00 35.34
C VAL A 701 -13.15 2.27 35.88
N ARG A 702 -13.86 1.23 36.29
CA ARG A 702 -15.21 1.29 36.87
C ARG A 702 -15.22 1.78 38.31
N GLU A 703 -16.39 2.12 38.84
CA GLU A 703 -16.57 2.55 40.22
C GLU A 703 -16.16 1.46 41.23
N ASP A 704 -16.35 0.19 40.86
CA ASP A 704 -15.93 -0.98 41.63
C ASP A 704 -14.43 -1.31 41.49
N GLY A 705 -13.68 -0.50 40.73
CA GLY A 705 -12.25 -0.70 40.46
C GLY A 705 -11.92 -1.66 39.32
N THR A 706 -12.93 -2.31 38.72
CA THR A 706 -12.73 -3.21 37.57
C THR A 706 -12.24 -2.43 36.36
N GLU A 707 -11.19 -2.93 35.72
CA GLU A 707 -10.69 -2.38 34.47
C GLU A 707 -11.43 -2.99 33.26
N VAL A 708 -11.89 -2.14 32.35
CA VAL A 708 -12.62 -2.49 31.14
C VAL A 708 -11.82 -2.10 29.91
N ILE A 709 -11.74 -2.98 28.93
CA ILE A 709 -11.28 -2.68 27.58
C ILE A 709 -12.49 -2.60 26.68
N PHE A 710 -12.64 -1.51 25.93
CA PHE A 710 -13.83 -1.30 25.10
C PHE A 710 -13.53 -0.69 23.73
N SER A 711 -14.49 -0.90 22.83
CA SER A 711 -14.57 -0.25 21.53
C SER A 711 -16.03 0.06 21.20
N ILE A 712 -16.31 1.32 20.86
CA ILE A 712 -17.60 1.82 20.38
C ILE A 712 -17.37 2.48 19.02
N LEU A 713 -18.00 1.95 17.97
CA LEU A 713 -17.91 2.43 16.59
C LEU A 713 -19.32 2.77 16.09
N SER A 714 -19.45 3.87 15.33
CA SER A 714 -20.68 4.34 14.73
C SER A 714 -20.43 4.74 13.27
N ASN A 715 -21.29 4.26 12.38
CA ASN A 715 -21.26 4.56 10.94
C ASN A 715 -22.63 4.99 10.42
N GLY A 716 -22.62 5.84 9.39
CA GLY A 716 -23.81 6.21 8.63
C GLY A 716 -24.80 7.05 9.42
N SER A 717 -24.32 7.90 10.34
CA SER A 717 -25.23 8.55 11.30
C SER A 717 -26.20 9.54 10.66
N GLY A 718 -25.79 10.31 9.64
CA GLY A 718 -26.60 11.40 9.07
C GLY A 718 -26.89 12.54 10.06
N LEU A 719 -26.26 12.50 11.25
CA LEU A 719 -26.49 13.42 12.36
C LEU A 719 -25.24 14.27 12.62
N PRO A 720 -25.37 15.45 13.24
CA PRO A 720 -24.22 16.20 13.72
C PRO A 720 -23.33 15.35 14.63
N ALA A 721 -22.02 15.35 14.39
CA ALA A 721 -21.06 14.55 15.16
C ALA A 721 -21.10 14.81 16.67
N SER A 722 -21.46 16.02 17.12
CA SER A 722 -21.66 16.33 18.54
C SER A 722 -22.75 15.46 19.18
N ARG A 723 -23.84 15.20 18.47
CA ARG A 723 -24.99 14.43 18.98
C ARG A 723 -24.65 12.95 19.13
N VAL A 724 -23.96 12.37 18.14
CA VAL A 724 -23.51 10.97 18.20
C VAL A 724 -22.43 10.78 19.26
N ARG A 725 -21.49 11.73 19.39
CA ARG A 725 -20.48 11.72 20.47
C ARG A 725 -21.11 11.75 21.85
N ALA A 726 -22.17 12.55 22.06
CA ALA A 726 -22.88 12.57 23.34
C ALA A 726 -23.50 11.20 23.68
N ALA A 727 -24.10 10.50 22.71
CA ALA A 727 -24.60 9.15 22.93
C ALA A 727 -23.49 8.14 23.23
N ILE A 728 -22.34 8.24 22.54
CA ILE A 728 -21.15 7.44 22.86
C ILE A 728 -20.68 7.72 24.29
N ASP A 729 -20.67 8.98 24.70
CA ASP A 729 -20.28 9.40 26.06
C ASP A 729 -21.23 8.80 27.12
N ASP A 730 -22.54 8.77 26.86
CA ASP A 730 -23.52 8.15 27.74
C ASP A 730 -23.34 6.63 27.85
N VAL A 731 -23.00 5.95 26.75
CA VAL A 731 -22.62 4.53 26.78
C VAL A 731 -21.36 4.31 27.63
N VAL A 732 -20.35 5.17 27.52
CA VAL A 732 -19.12 5.06 28.32
C VAL A 732 -19.43 5.25 29.81
N ARG A 733 -20.29 6.22 30.17
CA ARG A 733 -20.74 6.39 31.56
C ARG A 733 -21.49 5.19 32.09
N ALA A 734 -22.34 4.57 31.27
CA ALA A 734 -23.04 3.34 31.64
C ALA A 734 -22.07 2.16 31.83
N LEU A 735 -20.97 2.10 31.08
CA LEU A 735 -19.89 1.13 31.30
C LEU A 735 -19.06 1.43 32.57
N ALA A 736 -19.00 2.70 33.01
CA ALA A 736 -18.17 3.14 34.13
C ALA A 736 -18.80 2.89 35.51
N ARG A 737 -20.13 2.80 35.57
CA ARG A 737 -20.89 2.33 36.74
C ARG A 737 -20.71 0.83 36.89
#